data_AF-A0A3E0P5F6-F1
#
_entry.id   AF-A0A3E0P5F6-F1
#
_cell.length_a   1.000
_cell.length_b   1.000
_cell.length_c   1.000
_cell.angle_alpha   90.00
_cell.angle_beta   90.00
_cell.angle_gamma   90.00
#
_symmetry.space_group_name_H-M   'P 1'
#
loop_
_entity.id
_entity.type
_entity.pdbx_description
1 polymer ?
#
loop_
_entity_poly.entity_id
_entity_poly.type
_entity_poly.pdbx_seq_one_letter_code
_entity_poly.pdbx_strand_id
1 'polypeptide(L)'
;MKPLFARVMLCALLTLLAALPAAAQTVFPGDQWTVDTPESQSMSPEIVAQVGQWLEDNGSKTGMIVRHGRIVGEWYFDDATPDSKYLVYSTTKSFASTAAALAIAEGKLTLDSKVGEFFPEAAPPEKREITVGQLLSMTSGAKSDNGVLGRDDLFDYVLNELPMVAEPGTKWQYNNSGLSLLSPVVHQATGKNIDELLDEHVFQKIGISSDTWSWEERDGMPTPYSGLHITARSLARFGMVFLNNGMWNKQKIISADWVAKATSPSQDLNAQYGYLWWNNEPDKWSDVPADAYAALGRFSNDMLVVPSLDLIVIRQVGDDSGSNRQVNIAELFALACSAVKDKSPSLDVADTPIDVEVEKVFTNFRIDRPILVTHAGDGSDRLFVPSQMGTVYVFPNDQEVEEPEVFLDISSRVVYVDRENEKGFLGMAFHPNYQENGEFFVYYTPTDTPKPNTIVVSRFHVSKDDPNKADPDSEERLLAVEHPFWNHKGGTIVFGPDGYLYIAIGDGGLSDDPFKNGQNLKTHLAKILRIDVDHKSDGKPYAIPADNPFVDDPDAMPEIYAYGLRNPWRIAFDKKTGTLWCGDVGQDLWEEIDLITKGGNYGWNLREGVHKFKENGSGPRPELIEPIWDYHHSTGKSITGGHVYRGKKLPQLEGCYLYADYVAGKIWALKYDEDKQEVVANYVIEGNVSPIMSFGEDEQGEAYYTTDGGLIYTFRQADK
;
A
#
# COMPACT_ATOMS: atom_id res chain seq x y z
N MET A 1 28.99 -74.04 15.87
CA MET A 1 27.84 -73.18 16.23
C MET A 1 28.11 -71.78 15.71
N LYS A 2 27.08 -71.17 15.11
CA LYS A 2 27.00 -69.89 14.39
C LYS A 2 27.42 -69.92 12.90
N PRO A 3 26.44 -69.91 11.97
CA PRO A 3 26.69 -69.83 10.55
C PRO A 3 26.67 -68.39 10.02
N LEU A 4 27.39 -68.23 8.93
CA LEU A 4 27.29 -67.15 7.94
C LEU A 4 25.87 -67.09 7.37
N PHE A 5 25.26 -65.90 7.27
CA PHE A 5 24.13 -65.66 6.37
C PHE A 5 24.20 -64.25 5.75
N ALA A 6 23.82 -64.22 4.48
CA ALA A 6 23.95 -63.13 3.54
C ALA A 6 23.15 -61.88 3.93
N ARG A 7 23.75 -60.70 3.67
CA ARG A 7 23.03 -59.42 3.62
C ARG A 7 22.24 -59.38 2.32
N VAL A 8 20.93 -59.48 2.41
CA VAL A 8 20.00 -59.10 1.34
C VAL A 8 19.81 -57.59 1.43
N MET A 9 20.21 -56.90 0.36
CA MET A 9 19.93 -55.50 0.10
C MET A 9 18.48 -55.41 -0.36
N LEU A 10 17.59 -54.86 0.49
CA LEU A 10 16.24 -54.51 0.09
C LEU A 10 16.17 -52.98 0.03
N CYS A 11 16.19 -52.45 -1.18
CA CYS A 11 15.87 -51.05 -1.47
C CYS A 11 14.42 -50.78 -1.06
N ALA A 12 14.22 -50.12 0.07
CA ALA A 12 13.02 -49.34 0.33
C ALA A 12 13.34 -47.91 -0.09
N LEU A 13 12.81 -47.47 -1.25
CA LEU A 13 12.62 -46.06 -1.53
C LEU A 13 11.61 -45.53 -0.50
N LEU A 14 12.11 -45.01 0.61
CA LEU A 14 11.37 -44.04 1.42
C LEU A 14 11.63 -42.69 0.77
N THR A 15 10.66 -42.23 -0.03
CA THR A 15 10.50 -40.82 -0.37
C THR A 15 10.39 -40.04 0.94
N LEU A 16 11.50 -39.44 1.38
CA LEU A 16 11.45 -38.34 2.33
C LEU A 16 10.68 -37.21 1.62
N LEU A 17 9.40 -37.06 1.95
CA LEU A 17 8.74 -35.77 1.81
C LEU A 17 9.47 -34.83 2.79
N ALA A 18 10.44 -34.09 2.28
CA ALA A 18 10.81 -32.84 2.91
C ALA A 18 9.57 -31.94 2.81
N ALA A 19 8.90 -31.72 3.95
CA ALA A 19 7.96 -30.63 4.06
C ALA A 19 8.75 -29.34 3.80
N LEU A 20 8.47 -28.71 2.66
CA LEU A 20 9.07 -27.43 2.28
C LEU A 20 8.39 -26.32 3.09
N PRO A 21 9.15 -25.37 3.63
CA PRO A 21 8.61 -24.32 4.48
C PRO A 21 7.98 -23.20 3.64
N ALA A 22 6.92 -22.63 4.21
CA ALA A 22 6.19 -21.46 3.75
C ALA A 22 7.02 -20.19 3.61
N ALA A 23 6.60 -19.29 2.72
CA ALA A 23 6.81 -17.85 2.90
C ALA A 23 5.76 -17.07 2.10
N ALA A 24 5.13 -16.04 2.64
CA ALA A 24 3.85 -16.26 3.30
C ALA A 24 3.06 -14.97 3.56
N GLN A 25 1.75 -15.12 3.67
CA GLN A 25 0.88 -14.15 4.34
C GLN A 25 1.58 -13.69 5.62
N THR A 26 1.56 -12.39 5.94
CA THR A 26 2.08 -11.88 7.21
C THR A 26 1.50 -12.75 8.33
N VAL A 27 2.36 -13.56 8.95
CA VAL A 27 1.91 -14.47 9.99
C VAL A 27 1.91 -13.69 11.28
N PHE A 28 0.73 -13.46 11.82
CA PHE A 28 0.60 -12.95 13.17
C PHE A 28 0.95 -14.08 14.15
N PRO A 29 1.95 -13.89 15.04
CA PRO A 29 2.34 -14.93 15.97
C PRO A 29 1.18 -15.32 16.90
N GLY A 30 0.89 -16.62 17.00
CA GLY A 30 0.01 -17.19 18.04
C GLY A 30 0.72 -17.20 19.40
N ASP A 31 0.53 -18.22 20.24
CA ASP A 31 1.29 -18.33 21.50
C ASP A 31 2.81 -18.46 21.25
N GLN A 32 3.19 -19.02 20.10
CA GLN A 32 4.56 -19.19 19.68
C GLN A 32 4.81 -18.44 18.37
N TRP A 33 6.06 -18.00 18.20
CA TRP A 33 6.52 -17.42 16.95
C TRP A 33 6.81 -18.50 15.90
N THR A 34 6.49 -18.20 14.65
CA THR A 34 6.98 -18.99 13.51
C THR A 34 8.40 -18.54 13.20
N VAL A 35 9.31 -19.51 13.01
CA VAL A 35 10.73 -19.28 12.69
C VAL A 35 10.98 -19.86 11.30
N ASP A 36 11.62 -19.08 10.43
CA ASP A 36 11.94 -19.47 9.06
C ASP A 36 13.40 -19.13 8.70
N THR A 37 13.88 -19.75 7.62
CA THR A 37 15.24 -19.49 7.11
C THR A 37 15.31 -18.15 6.38
N PRO A 38 16.48 -17.47 6.36
CA PRO A 38 16.68 -16.28 5.54
C PRO A 38 16.29 -16.51 4.07
N GLU A 39 16.70 -17.61 3.46
CA GLU A 39 16.44 -17.91 2.05
C GLU A 39 14.94 -18.04 1.76
N SER A 40 14.18 -18.71 2.63
CA SER A 40 12.73 -18.83 2.44
C SER A 40 12.04 -17.48 2.52
N GLN A 41 12.59 -16.53 3.27
CA GLN A 41 12.08 -15.17 3.36
C GLN A 41 12.82 -14.22 2.42
N SER A 42 13.40 -14.70 1.32
CA SER A 42 14.12 -13.87 0.32
C SER A 42 15.21 -12.97 0.92
N MET A 43 15.86 -13.40 2.00
CA MET A 43 16.99 -12.70 2.63
C MET A 43 18.31 -13.45 2.40
N SER A 44 19.44 -12.72 2.40
CA SER A 44 20.77 -13.31 2.33
C SER A 44 21.15 -13.94 3.66
N PRO A 45 21.39 -15.26 3.72
CA PRO A 45 21.84 -15.94 4.94
C PRO A 45 23.16 -15.37 5.46
N GLU A 46 24.05 -15.01 4.54
CA GLU A 46 25.38 -14.46 4.87
C GLU A 46 25.25 -13.11 5.57
N ILE A 47 24.35 -12.24 5.11
CA ILE A 47 24.14 -10.91 5.71
C ILE A 47 23.37 -11.04 7.03
N VAL A 48 22.38 -11.94 7.13
CA VAL A 48 21.70 -12.23 8.41
C VAL A 48 22.70 -12.73 9.45
N ALA A 49 23.67 -13.58 9.07
CA ALA A 49 24.75 -13.99 9.97
C ALA A 49 25.65 -12.80 10.38
N GLN A 50 25.94 -11.86 9.47
CA GLN A 50 26.68 -10.64 9.80
C GLN A 50 25.92 -9.74 10.78
N VAL A 51 24.59 -9.68 10.71
CA VAL A 51 23.77 -8.99 11.72
C VAL A 51 23.99 -9.60 13.10
N GLY A 52 23.96 -10.93 13.20
CA GLY A 52 24.26 -11.66 14.44
C GLY A 52 25.64 -11.32 15.01
N GLN A 53 26.67 -11.31 14.15
CA GLN A 53 28.03 -10.93 14.54
C GLN A 53 28.11 -9.47 15.01
N TRP A 54 27.48 -8.55 14.28
CA TRP A 54 27.45 -7.14 14.66
C TRP A 54 26.80 -6.98 16.04
N LEU A 55 25.71 -7.69 16.32
CA LEU A 55 25.02 -7.65 17.61
C LEU A 55 25.92 -8.12 18.76
N GLU A 56 26.67 -9.20 18.55
CA GLU A 56 27.64 -9.75 19.52
C GLU A 56 28.76 -8.74 19.80
N ASP A 57 29.41 -8.25 18.73
CA ASP A 57 30.55 -7.33 18.79
C ASP A 57 30.19 -6.01 19.48
N ASN A 58 28.91 -5.63 19.40
CA ASN A 58 28.37 -4.39 19.98
C ASN A 58 27.65 -4.61 21.32
N GLY A 59 27.88 -5.75 21.98
CA GLY A 59 27.47 -6.01 23.36
C GLY A 59 25.95 -6.01 23.57
N SER A 60 25.21 -6.47 22.57
CA SER A 60 23.77 -6.73 22.68
C SER A 60 23.51 -7.84 23.71
N LYS A 61 22.36 -7.81 24.38
CA LYS A 61 21.84 -8.95 25.16
C LYS A 61 20.87 -9.78 24.33
N THR A 62 20.00 -9.10 23.59
CA THR A 62 19.09 -9.72 22.63
C THR A 62 19.10 -8.96 21.32
N GLY A 63 18.89 -9.69 20.23
CA GLY A 63 18.62 -9.10 18.93
C GLY A 63 17.67 -9.97 18.13
N MET A 64 16.92 -9.35 17.21
CA MET A 64 15.89 -10.04 16.45
C MET A 64 15.70 -9.40 15.09
N ILE A 65 15.52 -10.23 14.06
CA ILE A 65 15.00 -9.85 12.75
C ILE A 65 13.68 -10.58 12.54
N VAL A 66 12.63 -9.81 12.29
CA VAL A 66 11.33 -10.34 11.87
C VAL A 66 11.07 -9.87 10.45
N ARG A 67 10.72 -10.81 9.56
CA ARG A 67 10.24 -10.50 8.21
C ARG A 67 8.98 -11.30 7.91
N HIS A 68 7.96 -10.68 7.32
CA HIS A 68 6.68 -11.36 7.02
C HIS A 68 6.02 -12.01 8.25
N GLY A 69 6.19 -11.39 9.42
CA GLY A 69 5.71 -11.89 10.71
C GLY A 69 6.43 -13.12 11.26
N ARG A 70 7.57 -13.50 10.67
CA ARG A 70 8.40 -14.64 11.09
C ARG A 70 9.73 -14.20 11.63
N ILE A 71 10.24 -14.95 12.59
CA ILE A 71 11.62 -14.79 13.05
C ILE A 71 12.54 -15.34 11.96
N VAL A 72 13.39 -14.48 11.41
CA VAL A 72 14.44 -14.86 10.46
C VAL A 72 15.80 -15.01 11.16
N GLY A 73 15.98 -14.26 12.25
CA GLY A 73 17.11 -14.41 13.15
C GLY A 73 16.73 -13.93 14.55
N GLU A 74 17.13 -14.69 15.58
CA GLU A 74 17.07 -14.26 16.97
C GLU A 74 18.35 -14.67 17.68
N TRP A 75 18.90 -13.76 18.48
CA TRP A 75 20.17 -13.95 19.18
C TRP A 75 20.03 -13.58 20.65
N TYR A 76 20.65 -14.40 21.49
CA TYR A 76 20.69 -14.25 22.94
C TYR A 76 22.14 -14.40 23.39
N PHE A 77 22.67 -13.36 24.02
CA PHE A 77 24.07 -13.30 24.44
C PHE A 77 24.20 -13.37 25.96
N ASP A 78 25.36 -13.84 26.43
CA ASP A 78 25.64 -14.10 27.84
C ASP A 78 24.58 -15.01 28.50
N ASP A 79 23.81 -14.46 29.43
CA ASP A 79 22.78 -15.09 30.24
C ASP A 79 21.35 -14.78 29.75
N ALA A 80 21.22 -14.05 28.64
CA ALA A 80 19.92 -13.71 28.08
C ALA A 80 19.18 -14.95 27.54
N THR A 81 17.86 -14.91 27.61
CA THR A 81 16.94 -15.93 27.09
C THR A 81 15.77 -15.25 26.35
N PRO A 82 14.92 -16.01 25.64
CA PRO A 82 13.68 -15.48 25.06
C PRO A 82 12.76 -14.75 26.04
N ASP A 83 12.87 -15.08 27.33
CA ASP A 83 12.03 -14.55 28.41
C ASP A 83 12.71 -13.39 29.17
N SER A 84 13.96 -13.05 28.82
CA SER A 84 14.67 -11.94 29.43
C SER A 84 14.01 -10.61 29.07
N LYS A 85 13.72 -9.81 30.10
CA LYS A 85 13.16 -8.46 29.99
C LYS A 85 14.26 -7.45 30.26
N TYR A 86 14.34 -6.44 29.41
CA TYR A 86 15.27 -5.33 29.58
C TYR A 86 14.52 -4.01 29.54
N LEU A 87 15.02 -3.02 30.29
CA LEU A 87 14.52 -1.66 30.21
C LEU A 87 14.76 -1.11 28.81
N VAL A 88 13.69 -0.72 28.11
CA VAL A 88 13.81 -0.19 26.74
C VAL A 88 13.96 1.33 26.69
N TYR A 89 14.06 1.97 27.86
CA TYR A 89 14.27 3.40 28.01
C TYR A 89 13.31 4.21 27.12
N SER A 90 13.82 5.14 26.32
CA SER A 90 13.03 6.00 25.44
C SER A 90 12.08 5.30 24.46
N THR A 91 12.29 4.01 24.15
CA THR A 91 11.32 3.21 23.38
C THR A 91 9.95 3.14 24.06
N THR A 92 9.89 3.30 25.40
CA THR A 92 8.64 3.44 26.17
C THR A 92 7.72 4.56 25.62
N LYS A 93 8.27 5.62 25.05
CA LYS A 93 7.50 6.78 24.58
C LYS A 93 6.51 6.40 23.47
N SER A 94 6.88 5.48 22.59
CA SER A 94 6.03 5.01 21.50
C SER A 94 4.82 4.22 22.01
N PHE A 95 4.95 3.54 23.16
CA PHE A 95 3.84 2.90 23.87
C PHE A 95 2.94 3.96 24.53
N ALA A 96 3.52 4.97 25.18
CA ALA A 96 2.74 6.07 25.77
C ALA A 96 1.97 6.88 24.72
N SER A 97 2.55 7.08 23.52
CA SER A 97 1.85 7.64 22.36
C SER A 97 0.62 6.81 21.97
N THR A 98 0.77 5.48 21.97
CA THR A 98 -0.33 4.57 21.68
C THR A 98 -1.44 4.63 22.74
N ALA A 99 -1.09 4.78 24.04
CA ALA A 99 -2.09 5.00 25.08
C ALA A 99 -2.89 6.29 24.88
N ALA A 100 -2.23 7.39 24.47
CA ALA A 100 -2.92 8.63 24.12
C ALA A 100 -3.83 8.44 22.89
N ALA A 101 -3.39 7.69 21.89
CA ALA A 101 -4.19 7.34 20.71
C ALA A 101 -5.50 6.64 21.07
N LEU A 102 -5.44 5.69 22.01
CA LEU A 102 -6.61 4.96 22.49
C LEU A 102 -7.60 5.90 23.18
N ALA A 103 -7.10 6.78 24.06
CA ALA A 103 -7.93 7.79 24.70
C ALA A 103 -8.59 8.76 23.69
N ILE A 104 -7.88 9.11 22.60
CA ILE A 104 -8.45 9.89 21.49
C ILE A 104 -9.54 9.12 20.76
N ALA A 105 -9.29 7.86 20.43
CA ALA A 105 -10.24 7.00 19.72
C ALA A 105 -11.54 6.79 20.52
N GLU A 106 -11.47 6.82 21.85
CA GLU A 106 -12.63 6.75 22.75
C GLU A 106 -13.30 8.10 23.01
N GLY A 107 -12.79 9.19 22.43
CA GLY A 107 -13.31 10.55 22.62
C GLY A 107 -13.08 11.11 24.03
N LYS A 108 -12.10 10.60 24.76
CA LYS A 108 -11.74 11.06 26.12
C LYS A 108 -10.81 12.27 26.11
N LEU A 109 -10.04 12.43 25.04
CA LEU A 109 -9.19 13.60 24.80
C LEU A 109 -9.01 13.82 23.29
N THR A 110 -8.51 14.98 22.90
CA THR A 110 -8.07 15.28 21.54
C THR A 110 -6.61 15.75 21.56
N LEU A 111 -5.99 15.93 20.40
CA LEU A 111 -4.66 16.56 20.32
C LEU A 111 -4.67 18.01 20.85
N ASP A 112 -5.82 18.67 20.84
CA ASP A 112 -5.97 20.05 21.31
C ASP A 112 -6.36 20.16 22.79
N SER A 113 -6.74 19.05 23.44
CA SER A 113 -7.03 19.02 24.87
C SER A 113 -5.84 19.56 25.65
N LYS A 114 -6.11 20.52 26.53
CA LYS A 114 -5.09 21.22 27.32
C LYS A 114 -4.86 20.56 28.67
N VAL A 115 -3.62 20.61 29.17
CA VAL A 115 -3.28 20.17 30.54
C VAL A 115 -4.19 20.85 31.58
N GLY A 116 -4.51 22.14 31.38
CA GLY A 116 -5.38 22.91 32.28
C GLY A 116 -6.83 22.42 32.38
N GLU A 117 -7.33 21.67 31.40
CA GLU A 117 -8.67 21.05 31.46
C GLU A 117 -8.73 19.94 32.52
N PHE A 118 -7.59 19.29 32.77
CA PHE A 118 -7.45 18.19 33.72
C PHE A 118 -6.87 18.67 35.06
N PHE A 119 -5.96 19.66 35.00
CA PHE A 119 -5.23 20.20 36.15
C PHE A 119 -5.33 21.74 36.16
N PRO A 120 -6.47 22.29 36.60
CA PRO A 120 -6.72 23.74 36.57
C PRO A 120 -5.78 24.53 37.49
N GLU A 121 -5.14 23.86 38.46
CA GLU A 121 -4.20 24.47 39.40
C GLU A 121 -2.72 24.31 39.00
N ALA A 122 -2.41 23.63 37.88
CA ALA A 122 -1.03 23.42 37.43
C ALA A 122 -0.24 24.74 37.36
N ALA A 123 1.02 24.71 37.77
CA ALA A 123 1.86 25.89 37.91
C ALA A 123 3.25 25.65 37.27
N PRO A 124 3.86 26.65 36.60
CA PRO A 124 3.34 28.01 36.39
C PRO A 124 2.15 28.03 35.39
N PRO A 125 1.33 29.12 35.33
CA PRO A 125 0.07 29.15 34.58
C PRO A 125 0.19 28.74 33.10
N GLU A 126 1.30 29.05 32.45
CA GLU A 126 1.61 28.71 31.06
C GLU A 126 1.58 27.18 30.82
N LYS A 127 1.84 26.38 31.86
CA LYS A 127 1.76 24.92 31.80
C LYS A 127 0.36 24.42 31.46
N ARG A 128 -0.68 25.17 31.83
CA ARG A 128 -2.08 24.85 31.56
C ARG A 128 -2.40 24.91 30.07
N GLU A 129 -1.64 25.68 29.30
CA GLU A 129 -1.85 25.90 27.87
C GLU A 129 -1.19 24.81 27.00
N ILE A 130 -0.37 23.93 27.59
CA ILE A 130 0.22 22.81 26.87
C ILE A 130 -0.89 21.87 26.40
N THR A 131 -0.94 21.56 25.11
CA THR A 131 -1.87 20.57 24.56
C THR A 131 -1.29 19.16 24.59
N VAL A 132 -2.16 18.14 24.53
CA VAL A 132 -1.72 16.74 24.37
C VAL A 132 -0.84 16.57 23.13
N GLY A 133 -1.20 17.21 22.01
CA GLY A 133 -0.41 17.20 20.79
C GLY A 133 1.02 17.71 21.03
N GLN A 134 1.19 18.78 21.82
CA GLN A 134 2.50 19.35 22.16
C GLN A 134 3.31 18.48 23.13
N LEU A 135 2.66 17.69 23.99
CA LEU A 135 3.35 16.66 24.78
C LEU A 135 3.91 15.56 23.87
N LEU A 136 3.10 15.09 22.92
CA LEU A 136 3.46 14.01 22.01
C LEU A 136 4.49 14.42 20.94
N SER A 137 4.50 15.69 20.53
CA SER A 137 5.43 16.22 19.52
C SER A 137 6.73 16.79 20.09
N MET A 138 6.95 16.70 21.41
CA MET A 138 8.11 17.26 22.10
C MET A 138 8.23 18.80 22.00
N THR A 139 7.10 19.49 21.93
CA THR A 139 7.04 20.97 21.85
C THR A 139 6.36 21.61 23.05
N SER A 140 6.44 20.99 24.23
CA SER A 140 5.70 21.48 25.41
C SER A 140 6.20 22.81 25.97
N GLY A 141 7.43 23.22 25.67
CA GLY A 141 8.05 24.44 26.23
C GLY A 141 8.50 24.32 27.69
N ALA A 142 8.24 23.19 28.36
CA ALA A 142 8.71 22.91 29.71
C ALA A 142 10.25 22.82 29.77
N LYS A 143 10.84 23.17 30.92
CA LYS A 143 12.28 22.99 31.15
C LYS A 143 12.64 21.50 31.06
N SER A 144 13.70 21.17 30.32
CA SER A 144 14.29 19.84 30.38
C SER A 144 15.14 19.71 31.66
N ASP A 145 14.80 18.76 32.52
CA ASP A 145 15.48 18.46 33.77
C ASP A 145 15.76 16.95 33.88
N ASN A 146 17.03 16.56 33.78
CA ASN A 146 17.44 15.15 33.90
C ASN A 146 17.24 14.58 35.31
N GLY A 147 17.03 15.44 36.33
CA GLY A 147 16.73 15.02 37.69
C GLY A 147 15.44 14.21 37.79
N VAL A 148 14.48 14.39 36.86
CA VAL A 148 13.19 13.68 36.87
C VAL A 148 13.30 12.15 36.82
N LEU A 149 14.43 11.61 36.35
CA LEU A 149 14.65 10.16 36.25
C LEU A 149 14.65 9.47 37.63
N GLY A 150 15.08 10.18 38.67
CA GLY A 150 15.24 9.64 40.02
C GLY A 150 14.33 10.26 41.06
N ARG A 151 13.28 10.99 40.65
CA ARG A 151 12.34 11.62 41.57
C ARG A 151 11.20 10.68 41.93
N ASP A 152 10.92 10.56 43.23
CA ASP A 152 9.76 9.84 43.73
C ASP A 152 8.48 10.66 43.48
N ASP A 153 8.53 11.97 43.76
CA ASP A 153 7.45 12.97 43.61
C ASP A 153 7.28 13.49 42.16
N LEU A 154 7.58 12.64 41.18
CA LEU A 154 7.75 13.04 39.78
C LEU A 154 6.58 13.87 39.25
N PHE A 155 5.36 13.37 39.42
CA PHE A 155 4.18 13.95 38.78
C PHE A 155 3.79 15.27 39.44
N ASP A 156 3.92 15.35 40.77
CA ASP A 156 3.64 16.57 41.52
C ASP A 156 4.66 17.67 41.17
N TYR A 157 5.94 17.31 41.08
CA TYR A 157 7.00 18.20 40.64
C TYR A 157 6.75 18.75 39.23
N VAL A 158 6.44 17.88 38.24
CA VAL A 158 6.23 18.35 36.87
C VAL A 158 4.94 19.15 36.70
N LEU A 159 3.90 18.90 37.51
CA LEU A 159 2.65 19.67 37.47
C LEU A 159 2.80 21.04 38.13
N ASN A 160 3.54 21.13 39.24
CA ASN A 160 3.46 22.29 40.13
C ASN A 160 4.76 23.12 40.23
N GLU A 161 5.92 22.53 39.93
CA GLU A 161 7.22 23.17 40.18
C GLU A 161 8.09 23.32 38.92
N LEU A 162 7.98 22.39 37.96
CA LEU A 162 8.83 22.41 36.76
C LEU A 162 8.62 23.72 35.97
N PRO A 163 9.67 24.54 35.76
CA PRO A 163 9.54 25.81 35.06
C PRO A 163 9.21 25.64 33.57
N MET A 164 8.61 26.67 32.98
CA MET A 164 8.50 26.83 31.53
C MET A 164 9.69 27.67 31.01
N VAL A 165 10.23 27.30 29.85
CA VAL A 165 11.38 27.99 29.21
C VAL A 165 11.09 28.48 27.80
N ALA A 166 9.93 28.12 27.25
CA ALA A 166 9.39 28.62 26.00
C ALA A 166 7.86 28.51 26.01
N GLU A 167 7.21 29.28 25.15
CA GLU A 167 5.76 29.12 24.90
C GLU A 167 5.48 27.75 24.28
N PRO A 168 4.40 27.04 24.68
CA PRO A 168 4.04 25.76 24.11
C PRO A 168 3.88 25.84 22.58
N GLY A 169 4.42 24.86 21.86
CA GLY A 169 4.40 24.77 20.40
C GLY A 169 5.51 25.54 19.68
N THR A 170 6.25 26.43 20.36
CA THR A 170 7.22 27.32 19.69
C THR A 170 8.63 26.75 19.56
N LYS A 171 8.95 25.67 20.29
CA LYS A 171 10.28 25.08 20.32
C LYS A 171 10.20 23.56 20.45
N TRP A 172 10.89 22.86 19.55
CA TRP A 172 11.13 21.43 19.68
C TRP A 172 12.30 21.15 20.61
N GLN A 173 12.09 20.30 21.59
CA GLN A 173 13.13 19.81 22.50
C GLN A 173 12.78 18.40 22.95
N TYR A 174 13.66 17.44 22.67
CA TYR A 174 13.52 16.08 23.21
C TYR A 174 13.54 16.10 24.75
N ASN A 175 12.38 15.98 25.39
CA ASN A 175 12.17 16.40 26.77
C ASN A 175 11.31 15.41 27.57
N ASN A 176 11.98 14.60 28.40
CA ASN A 176 11.33 13.66 29.31
C ASN A 176 10.46 14.38 30.37
N SER A 177 10.95 15.50 30.93
CA SER A 177 10.28 16.22 32.01
C SER A 177 8.94 16.79 31.58
N GLY A 178 8.87 17.36 30.36
CA GLY A 178 7.61 17.81 29.76
C GLY A 178 6.67 16.64 29.48
N LEU A 179 7.19 15.56 28.88
CA LEU A 179 6.40 14.37 28.55
C LEU A 179 5.82 13.66 29.79
N SER A 180 6.42 13.81 30.98
CA SER A 180 5.89 13.27 32.23
C SER A 180 4.45 13.73 32.54
N LEU A 181 4.00 14.86 31.99
CA LEU A 181 2.61 15.32 32.13
C LEU A 181 1.60 14.39 31.45
N LEU A 182 2.03 13.52 30.54
CA LEU A 182 1.12 12.67 29.76
C LEU A 182 0.41 11.62 30.63
N SER A 183 1.11 10.93 31.52
CA SER A 183 0.49 9.91 32.39
C SER A 183 -0.65 10.45 33.25
N PRO A 184 -0.48 11.55 34.02
CA PRO A 184 -1.57 12.09 34.83
C PRO A 184 -2.71 12.65 33.96
N VAL A 185 -2.42 13.23 32.78
CA VAL A 185 -3.46 13.68 31.84
C VAL A 185 -4.30 12.51 31.33
N VAL A 186 -3.65 11.42 30.88
CA VAL A 186 -4.36 10.21 30.41
C VAL A 186 -5.16 9.59 31.55
N HIS A 187 -4.58 9.50 32.75
CA HIS A 187 -5.27 8.99 33.93
C HIS A 187 -6.52 9.82 34.26
N GLN A 188 -6.40 11.14 34.29
CA GLN A 188 -7.53 12.02 34.60
C GLN A 188 -8.62 11.98 33.51
N ALA A 189 -8.25 11.81 32.24
CA ALA A 189 -9.18 11.75 31.12
C ALA A 189 -9.95 10.42 31.05
N THR A 190 -9.28 9.30 31.37
CA THR A 190 -9.81 7.95 31.13
C THR A 190 -10.21 7.20 32.40
N GLY A 191 -9.67 7.60 33.55
CA GLY A 191 -9.75 6.86 34.81
C GLY A 191 -8.82 5.64 34.87
N LYS A 192 -7.91 5.47 33.90
CA LYS A 192 -6.97 4.35 33.79
C LYS A 192 -5.54 4.83 33.54
N ASN A 193 -4.57 4.10 34.04
CA ASN A 193 -3.16 4.33 33.73
C ASN A 193 -2.81 3.90 32.30
N ILE A 194 -1.68 4.40 31.79
CA ILE A 194 -1.25 4.14 30.40
C ILE A 194 -0.98 2.65 30.15
N ASP A 195 -0.44 1.93 31.13
CA ASP A 195 -0.16 0.50 31.08
C ASP A 195 -1.44 -0.33 31.11
N GLU A 196 -2.43 0.05 31.92
CA GLU A 196 -3.75 -0.57 31.96
C GLU A 196 -4.48 -0.44 30.62
N LEU A 197 -4.45 0.75 30.01
CA LEU A 197 -5.01 0.98 28.67
C LEU A 197 -4.31 0.13 27.61
N LEU A 198 -2.99 0.08 27.64
CA LEU A 198 -2.22 -0.74 26.70
C LEU A 198 -2.49 -2.22 26.90
N ASP A 199 -2.58 -2.70 28.14
CA ASP A 199 -2.83 -4.11 28.41
C ASP A 199 -4.18 -4.56 27.86
N GLU A 200 -5.24 -3.84 28.19
CA GLU A 200 -6.62 -4.15 27.78
C GLU A 200 -6.84 -3.99 26.27
N HIS A 201 -6.31 -2.91 25.68
CA HIS A 201 -6.66 -2.56 24.30
C HIS A 201 -5.63 -3.02 23.27
N VAL A 202 -4.42 -3.39 23.68
CA VAL A 202 -3.31 -3.77 22.79
C VAL A 202 -2.70 -5.11 23.21
N PHE A 203 -2.03 -5.20 24.36
CA PHE A 203 -1.15 -6.33 24.70
C PHE A 203 -1.88 -7.67 24.71
N GLN A 204 -3.02 -7.76 25.39
CA GLN A 204 -3.82 -8.97 25.44
C GLN A 204 -4.31 -9.41 24.05
N LYS A 205 -4.65 -8.46 23.18
CA LYS A 205 -5.15 -8.74 21.82
C LYS A 205 -4.07 -9.22 20.87
N ILE A 206 -2.82 -8.82 21.11
CA ILE A 206 -1.67 -9.20 20.27
C ILE A 206 -0.82 -10.30 20.89
N GLY A 207 -1.25 -10.89 22.01
CA GLY A 207 -0.57 -12.01 22.66
C GLY A 207 0.69 -11.61 23.43
N ILE A 208 0.78 -10.37 23.91
CA ILE A 208 1.77 -9.96 24.91
C ILE A 208 1.21 -10.33 26.29
N SER A 209 1.82 -11.31 26.94
CA SER A 209 1.43 -11.79 28.27
C SER A 209 2.02 -10.90 29.38
N SER A 210 1.32 -10.79 30.51
CA SER A 210 1.67 -9.92 31.64
C SER A 210 2.98 -10.28 32.33
N ASP A 211 3.49 -11.49 32.14
CA ASP A 211 4.81 -11.91 32.61
C ASP A 211 5.96 -11.43 31.71
N THR A 212 5.67 -11.06 30.45
CA THR A 212 6.66 -10.62 29.45
C THR A 212 6.98 -9.12 29.50
N TRP A 213 6.33 -8.36 30.38
CA TRP A 213 6.62 -6.96 30.61
C TRP A 213 6.54 -6.58 32.09
N SER A 214 6.99 -5.38 32.42
CA SER A 214 6.73 -4.69 33.68
C SER A 214 7.00 -3.20 33.48
N TRP A 215 6.40 -2.33 34.29
CA TRP A 215 6.54 -0.88 34.13
C TRP A 215 6.98 -0.22 35.43
N GLU A 216 7.97 0.67 35.34
CA GLU A 216 8.37 1.50 36.48
C GLU A 216 7.35 2.60 36.76
N GLU A 217 6.89 2.64 38.01
CA GLU A 217 5.95 3.63 38.50
C GLU A 217 6.64 4.70 39.38
N ARG A 218 6.04 5.88 39.44
CA ARG A 218 6.30 6.94 40.41
C ARG A 218 4.95 7.44 40.90
N ASP A 219 4.77 7.66 42.19
CA ASP A 219 3.47 8.04 42.78
C ASP A 219 2.27 7.16 42.32
N GLY A 220 2.48 5.86 42.08
CA GLY A 220 1.45 4.91 41.63
C GLY A 220 1.01 5.08 40.17
N MET A 221 1.77 5.81 39.36
CA MET A 221 1.52 5.99 37.93
C MET A 221 2.75 5.58 37.09
N PRO A 222 2.56 4.89 35.94
CA PRO A 222 3.66 4.50 35.06
C PRO A 222 4.34 5.70 34.41
N THR A 223 5.67 5.66 34.30
CA THR A 223 6.44 6.74 33.65
C THR A 223 6.33 6.68 32.12
N PRO A 224 5.97 7.77 31.42
CA PRO A 224 5.66 7.70 29.98
C PRO A 224 6.91 7.71 29.08
N TYR A 225 8.11 7.84 29.65
CA TYR A 225 9.32 8.14 28.88
C TYR A 225 10.45 7.09 28.97
N SER A 226 10.45 6.21 29.97
CA SER A 226 11.54 5.24 30.20
C SER A 226 11.19 4.06 31.14
N GLY A 227 9.93 3.79 31.45
CA GLY A 227 9.58 2.80 32.49
C GLY A 227 9.40 1.36 32.03
N LEU A 228 9.25 1.10 30.73
CA LEU A 228 8.88 -0.23 30.24
C LEU A 228 10.08 -1.18 30.20
N HIS A 229 9.93 -2.33 30.84
CA HIS A 229 10.75 -3.51 30.65
C HIS A 229 9.96 -4.52 29.83
N ILE A 230 10.55 -5.06 28.76
CA ILE A 230 9.84 -5.95 27.83
C ILE A 230 10.80 -6.92 27.15
N THR A 231 10.32 -8.11 26.76
CA THR A 231 11.12 -9.06 25.96
C THR A 231 11.23 -8.60 24.50
N ALA A 232 12.28 -9.04 23.80
CA ALA A 232 12.46 -8.75 22.37
C ALA A 232 11.25 -9.21 21.53
N ARG A 233 10.70 -10.38 21.86
CA ARG A 233 9.52 -10.94 21.19
C ARG A 233 8.26 -10.09 21.42
N SER A 234 8.00 -9.63 22.64
CA SER A 234 6.85 -8.77 22.92
C SER A 234 7.02 -7.37 22.29
N LEU A 235 8.25 -6.84 22.24
CA LEU A 235 8.55 -5.61 21.51
C LEU A 235 8.29 -5.77 20.00
N ALA A 236 8.73 -6.88 19.39
CA ALA A 236 8.46 -7.17 17.98
C ALA A 236 6.95 -7.30 17.68
N ARG A 237 6.14 -7.88 18.58
CA ARG A 237 4.67 -7.92 18.42
C ARG A 237 4.08 -6.51 18.35
N PHE A 238 4.56 -5.59 19.19
CA PHE A 238 4.12 -4.20 19.14
C PHE A 238 4.54 -3.53 17.82
N GLY A 239 5.77 -3.76 17.35
CA GLY A 239 6.23 -3.30 16.03
C GLY A 239 5.37 -3.81 14.88
N MET A 240 4.91 -5.07 14.93
CA MET A 240 4.02 -5.67 13.92
C MET A 240 2.70 -4.92 13.79
N VAL A 241 2.15 -4.35 14.87
CA VAL A 241 0.93 -3.53 14.80
C VAL A 241 1.15 -2.29 13.93
N PHE A 242 2.29 -1.63 14.08
CA PHE A 242 2.63 -0.46 13.28
C PHE A 242 2.95 -0.84 11.83
N LEU A 243 3.74 -1.90 11.63
CA LEU A 243 4.04 -2.45 10.31
C LEU A 243 2.77 -2.77 9.51
N ASN A 244 1.73 -3.25 10.20
CA ASN A 244 0.44 -3.62 9.61
C ASN A 244 -0.64 -2.53 9.76
N ASN A 245 -0.25 -1.25 9.80
CA ASN A 245 -1.17 -0.10 9.79
C ASN A 245 -2.26 -0.15 10.89
N GLY A 246 -1.89 -0.64 12.08
CA GLY A 246 -2.77 -0.77 13.24
C GLY A 246 -3.60 -2.05 13.29
N MET A 247 -3.38 -2.98 12.36
CA MET A 247 -4.10 -4.25 12.28
C MET A 247 -3.29 -5.39 12.91
N TRP A 248 -4.01 -6.32 13.55
CA TRP A 248 -3.49 -7.59 14.03
C TRP A 248 -4.45 -8.70 13.63
N ASN A 249 -4.06 -9.59 12.72
CA ASN A 249 -4.90 -10.70 12.26
C ASN A 249 -6.36 -10.30 11.96
N LYS A 250 -6.54 -9.32 11.05
CA LYS A 250 -7.85 -8.72 10.67
C LYS A 250 -8.57 -7.94 11.78
N GLN A 251 -8.03 -7.90 13.00
CA GLN A 251 -8.56 -7.07 14.08
C GLN A 251 -7.87 -5.70 14.07
N LYS A 252 -8.66 -4.63 14.08
CA LYS A 252 -8.14 -3.28 14.30
C LYS A 252 -7.75 -3.10 15.77
N ILE A 253 -6.48 -2.78 16.01
CA ILE A 253 -5.91 -2.47 17.33
C ILE A 253 -5.86 -0.95 17.52
N ILE A 254 -5.26 -0.24 16.56
CA ILE A 254 -5.24 1.22 16.45
C ILE A 254 -5.62 1.64 15.02
N SER A 255 -5.97 2.91 14.79
CA SER A 255 -6.30 3.36 13.42
C SER A 255 -5.04 3.51 12.56
N ALA A 256 -5.17 3.20 11.27
CA ALA A 256 -4.15 3.50 10.27
C ALA A 256 -3.79 5.01 10.27
N ASP A 257 -4.80 5.88 10.41
CA ASP A 257 -4.60 7.33 10.54
C ASP A 257 -3.69 7.70 11.72
N TRP A 258 -3.79 6.98 12.84
CA TRP A 258 -2.90 7.24 13.98
C TRP A 258 -1.49 6.74 13.70
N VAL A 259 -1.33 5.55 13.12
CA VAL A 259 -0.01 5.04 12.71
C VAL A 259 0.67 6.06 11.81
N ALA A 260 0.00 6.52 10.75
CA ALA A 260 0.53 7.53 9.84
C ALA A 260 0.92 8.83 10.57
N LYS A 261 0.05 9.37 11.44
CA LYS A 261 0.37 10.59 12.23
C LYS A 261 1.54 10.38 13.20
N ALA A 262 1.62 9.20 13.81
CA ALA A 262 2.64 8.89 14.78
C ALA A 262 4.02 8.78 14.15
N THR A 263 4.11 8.25 12.92
CA THR A 263 5.36 7.94 12.21
C THR A 263 5.68 8.91 11.08
N SER A 264 5.01 10.07 11.03
CA SER A 264 5.27 11.17 10.08
C SER A 264 5.62 12.45 10.85
N PRO A 265 6.23 13.49 10.23
CA PRO A 265 6.50 14.76 10.89
C PRO A 265 5.27 15.30 11.64
N SER A 266 5.40 15.52 12.95
CA SER A 266 4.28 16.00 13.79
C SER A 266 4.20 17.54 13.87
N GLN A 267 5.22 18.23 13.36
CA GLN A 267 5.44 19.67 13.47
C GLN A 267 6.64 20.11 12.58
N ASP A 268 6.71 21.40 12.23
CA ASP A 268 7.67 21.93 11.23
C ASP A 268 9.10 22.17 11.73
N LEU A 269 9.35 22.07 13.04
CA LEU A 269 10.64 22.36 13.68
C LEU A 269 11.61 21.15 13.66
N ASN A 270 11.09 19.93 13.45
CA ASN A 270 11.90 18.71 13.30
C ASN A 270 11.13 17.66 12.47
N ALA A 271 11.45 17.59 11.18
CA ALA A 271 10.84 16.65 10.24
C ALA A 271 11.08 15.16 10.62
N GLN A 272 12.18 14.86 11.31
CA GLN A 272 12.54 13.48 11.67
C GLN A 272 11.80 12.97 12.92
N TYR A 273 10.75 13.66 13.39
CA TYR A 273 10.05 13.31 14.63
C TYR A 273 8.52 13.42 14.51
N GLY A 274 7.84 12.30 14.71
CA GLY A 274 6.39 12.23 14.80
C GLY A 274 5.85 12.30 16.23
N TYR A 275 4.67 11.73 16.48
CA TYR A 275 4.12 11.61 17.83
C TYR A 275 4.83 10.49 18.60
N LEU A 276 6.01 10.83 19.12
CA LEU A 276 6.91 9.97 19.88
C LEU A 276 7.51 8.78 19.09
N TRP A 277 7.73 8.99 17.79
CA TRP A 277 8.50 8.11 16.91
C TRP A 277 9.56 8.90 16.15
N TRP A 278 10.67 8.24 15.82
CA TRP A 278 11.68 8.77 14.91
C TRP A 278 11.41 8.31 13.49
N ASN A 279 11.49 9.23 12.54
CA ASN A 279 11.24 8.95 11.12
C ASN A 279 12.56 9.00 10.36
N ASN A 280 12.66 8.23 9.28
CA ASN A 280 13.83 8.28 8.43
C ASN A 280 13.80 9.44 7.43
N GLU A 281 12.62 9.91 7.02
CA GLU A 281 12.49 11.06 6.11
C GLU A 281 12.80 12.40 6.83
N PRO A 282 13.60 13.32 6.24
CA PRO A 282 14.14 13.28 4.87
C PRO A 282 15.39 12.40 4.67
N ASP A 283 16.22 12.21 5.70
CA ASP A 283 17.36 11.26 5.66
C ASP A 283 18.03 11.15 7.06
N LYS A 284 17.47 10.35 7.97
CA LYS A 284 18.07 10.10 9.29
C LYS A 284 19.13 8.98 9.24
N TRP A 285 18.92 8.02 8.35
CA TRP A 285 19.68 6.80 8.12
C TRP A 285 19.72 6.53 6.60
N SER A 286 20.77 7.02 5.93
CA SER A 286 20.84 7.08 4.45
C SER A 286 20.79 5.75 3.72
N ASP A 287 21.21 4.66 4.35
CA ASP A 287 21.20 3.31 3.76
C ASP A 287 19.98 2.47 4.22
N VAL A 288 18.97 3.14 4.78
CA VAL A 288 17.70 2.55 5.24
C VAL A 288 16.56 3.16 4.40
N PRO A 289 15.53 2.40 4.01
CA PRO A 289 14.40 2.95 3.27
C PRO A 289 13.76 4.18 3.94
N ALA A 290 13.33 5.15 3.13
CA ALA A 290 12.80 6.43 3.63
C ALA A 290 11.53 6.26 4.47
N ASP A 291 10.74 5.23 4.20
CA ASP A 291 9.51 4.90 4.94
C ASP A 291 9.77 4.21 6.29
N ALA A 292 11.04 3.98 6.65
CA ALA A 292 11.39 3.43 7.94
C ALA A 292 11.15 4.40 9.09
N TYR A 293 10.73 3.84 10.22
CA TYR A 293 10.58 4.57 11.48
C TYR A 293 11.03 3.70 12.65
N ALA A 294 11.43 4.34 13.75
CA ALA A 294 11.98 3.64 14.89
C ALA A 294 11.54 4.22 16.23
N ALA A 295 11.41 3.33 17.21
CA ALA A 295 11.44 3.66 18.61
C ALA A 295 12.88 3.52 19.11
N LEU A 296 13.51 4.63 19.49
CA LEU A 296 14.92 4.66 19.88
C LEU A 296 15.07 4.81 21.40
N GLY A 297 15.64 3.79 22.01
CA GLY A 297 15.97 3.68 23.41
C GLY A 297 17.41 4.12 23.71
N ARG A 298 17.66 4.50 24.96
CA ARG A 298 19.03 4.73 25.42
C ARG A 298 19.86 3.45 25.26
N PHE A 299 21.13 3.61 24.91
CA PHE A 299 22.08 2.51 24.65
C PHE A 299 21.68 1.58 23.50
N SER A 300 20.84 2.09 22.59
CA SER A 300 20.29 1.37 21.45
C SER A 300 19.44 0.16 21.83
N ASN A 301 18.53 0.37 22.78
CA ASN A 301 17.38 -0.50 23.04
C ASN A 301 16.26 -0.16 22.05
N ASP A 302 16.47 -0.51 20.80
CA ASP A 302 15.78 0.08 19.66
C ASP A 302 14.86 -0.94 18.98
N MET A 303 13.81 -0.41 18.36
CA MET A 303 12.94 -1.13 17.43
C MET A 303 12.84 -0.33 16.14
N LEU A 304 13.37 -0.87 15.05
CA LEU A 304 13.17 -0.37 13.69
C LEU A 304 12.00 -1.11 13.05
N VAL A 305 11.17 -0.40 12.31
CA VAL A 305 10.11 -0.94 11.47
C VAL A 305 10.31 -0.37 10.07
N VAL A 306 10.33 -1.23 9.05
CA VAL A 306 10.52 -0.86 7.63
C VAL A 306 9.38 -1.46 6.82
N PRO A 307 8.29 -0.70 6.57
CA PRO A 307 7.11 -1.19 5.87
C PRO A 307 7.41 -1.75 4.47
N SER A 308 8.18 -1.02 3.67
CA SER A 308 8.62 -1.39 2.33
C SER A 308 9.48 -2.66 2.24
N LEU A 309 9.92 -3.21 3.38
CA LEU A 309 10.65 -4.48 3.42
C LEU A 309 9.90 -5.56 4.22
N ASP A 310 8.71 -5.23 4.75
CA ASP A 310 7.96 -6.01 5.75
C ASP A 310 8.88 -6.51 6.88
N LEU A 311 9.71 -5.60 7.40
CA LEU A 311 10.88 -5.90 8.24
C LEU A 311 10.82 -5.18 9.59
N ILE A 312 11.14 -5.89 10.67
CA ILE A 312 11.38 -5.33 12.01
C ILE A 312 12.75 -5.79 12.50
N VAL A 313 13.50 -4.85 13.08
CA VAL A 313 14.81 -5.13 13.68
C VAL A 313 14.79 -4.67 15.13
N ILE A 314 15.09 -5.58 16.05
CA ILE A 314 15.16 -5.32 17.49
C ILE A 314 16.60 -5.46 17.97
N ARG A 315 16.99 -4.56 18.87
CA ARG A 315 18.19 -4.71 19.70
C ARG A 315 17.86 -4.33 21.13
N GLN A 316 18.32 -5.12 22.11
CA GLN A 316 18.28 -4.75 23.53
C GLN A 316 19.63 -4.99 24.21
N VAL A 317 19.90 -4.20 25.25
CA VAL A 317 21.09 -4.33 26.11
C VAL A 317 20.67 -4.31 27.59
N GLY A 318 21.51 -4.90 28.45
CA GLY A 318 21.26 -4.95 29.90
C GLY A 318 21.53 -3.62 30.62
N ASP A 319 20.88 -3.44 31.77
CA ASP A 319 21.00 -2.24 32.62
C ASP A 319 22.37 -2.09 33.32
N ASP A 320 23.13 -3.18 33.37
CA ASP A 320 24.50 -3.24 33.89
C ASP A 320 25.56 -2.85 32.84
N SER A 321 25.15 -2.56 31.60
CA SER A 321 26.06 -2.17 30.54
C SER A 321 26.62 -0.76 30.80
N GLY A 322 27.88 -0.72 31.22
CA GLY A 322 28.59 0.51 31.61
C GLY A 322 28.54 1.66 30.58
N SER A 323 28.83 2.87 31.06
CA SER A 323 28.52 4.18 30.47
C SER A 323 29.23 4.57 29.15
N ASN A 324 29.79 3.66 28.35
CA ASN A 324 30.44 4.03 27.09
C ASN A 324 30.27 2.98 25.97
N ARG A 325 29.04 2.85 25.46
CA ARG A 325 28.66 1.98 24.32
C ARG A 325 27.74 2.71 23.33
N GLN A 326 28.06 3.94 22.96
CA GLN A 326 27.33 4.59 21.88
C GLN A 326 27.74 3.92 20.57
N VAL A 327 26.85 3.10 20.02
CA VAL A 327 27.05 2.40 18.75
C VAL A 327 26.40 3.20 17.63
N ASN A 328 26.92 3.06 16.42
CA ASN A 328 26.27 3.61 15.24
C ASN A 328 25.12 2.68 14.83
N ILE A 329 23.94 2.85 15.44
CA ILE A 329 22.80 1.97 15.17
C ILE A 329 22.38 1.95 13.70
N ALA A 330 22.68 3.02 12.94
CA ALA A 330 22.42 3.09 11.51
C ALA A 330 23.09 1.93 10.74
N GLU A 331 24.26 1.47 11.19
CA GLU A 331 24.95 0.32 10.58
C GLU A 331 24.16 -0.97 10.72
N LEU A 332 23.58 -1.23 11.89
CA LEU A 332 22.72 -2.41 12.10
C LEU A 332 21.48 -2.34 11.21
N PHE A 333 20.84 -1.18 11.17
CA PHE A 333 19.63 -0.97 10.38
C PHE A 333 19.89 -1.16 8.89
N ALA A 334 20.93 -0.52 8.35
CA ALA A 334 21.36 -0.66 6.98
C ALA A 334 21.73 -2.11 6.63
N LEU A 335 22.51 -2.77 7.50
CA LEU A 335 22.93 -4.15 7.31
C LEU A 335 21.71 -5.09 7.23
N ALA A 336 20.76 -4.96 8.14
CA ALA A 336 19.54 -5.76 8.13
C ALA A 336 18.68 -5.48 6.88
N CYS A 337 18.54 -4.23 6.45
CA CYS A 337 17.80 -3.87 5.22
C CYS A 337 18.51 -4.40 3.95
N SER A 338 19.84 -4.41 3.94
CA SER A 338 20.64 -4.92 2.82
C SER A 338 20.51 -6.44 2.62
N ALA A 339 20.05 -7.16 3.65
CA ALA A 339 19.85 -8.59 3.56
C ALA A 339 18.67 -8.97 2.65
N VAL A 340 17.69 -8.10 2.44
CA VAL A 340 16.50 -8.36 1.61
C VAL A 340 16.85 -8.36 0.11
N LYS A 341 16.45 -9.41 -0.63
CA LYS A 341 16.80 -9.60 -2.06
C LYS A 341 15.66 -9.29 -3.04
N ASP A 342 14.41 -9.47 -2.62
CA ASP A 342 13.20 -9.16 -3.39
C ASP A 342 12.67 -7.79 -2.95
N LYS A 343 13.44 -6.74 -3.26
CA LYS A 343 13.07 -5.36 -2.96
C LYS A 343 12.14 -4.83 -4.04
N SER A 344 11.12 -4.10 -3.61
CA SER A 344 10.27 -3.31 -4.50
C SER A 344 11.12 -2.39 -5.39
N PRO A 345 10.91 -2.32 -6.71
CA PRO A 345 11.63 -1.37 -7.56
C PRO A 345 11.43 0.09 -7.17
N SER A 346 10.35 0.42 -6.44
CA SER A 346 10.16 1.78 -5.91
C SER A 346 11.20 2.21 -4.87
N LEU A 347 11.96 1.26 -4.32
CA LEU A 347 13.06 1.57 -3.41
C LEU A 347 14.29 2.15 -4.10
N ASP A 348 14.45 1.93 -5.40
CA ASP A 348 15.61 2.38 -6.16
C ASP A 348 15.44 3.79 -6.76
N VAL A 349 14.19 4.26 -6.87
CA VAL A 349 13.85 5.57 -7.44
C VAL A 349 12.98 6.33 -6.47
N ALA A 350 13.52 7.40 -5.88
CA ALA A 350 12.78 8.23 -4.96
C ALA A 350 11.66 9.02 -5.65
N ASP A 351 10.57 9.20 -4.92
CA ASP A 351 9.51 10.14 -5.24
C ASP A 351 10.06 11.57 -5.21
N THR A 352 9.89 12.31 -6.30
CA THR A 352 10.32 13.72 -6.40
C THR A 352 9.18 14.63 -6.83
N PRO A 353 8.99 15.80 -6.22
CA PRO A 353 7.97 16.74 -6.68
C PRO A 353 8.23 17.20 -8.12
N ILE A 354 7.17 17.41 -8.89
CA ILE A 354 7.22 18.03 -10.21
C ILE A 354 6.39 19.32 -10.22
N ASP A 355 6.80 20.27 -11.07
CA ASP A 355 6.13 21.55 -11.28
C ASP A 355 4.86 21.37 -12.15
N VAL A 356 3.91 20.57 -11.64
CA VAL A 356 2.60 20.26 -12.20
C VAL A 356 1.62 20.12 -11.06
N GLU A 357 0.43 20.69 -11.22
CA GLU A 357 -0.69 20.53 -10.31
C GLU A 357 -1.96 20.09 -11.06
N VAL A 358 -2.98 19.70 -10.31
CA VAL A 358 -4.28 19.29 -10.84
C VAL A 358 -5.26 20.47 -10.89
N GLU A 359 -6.07 20.51 -11.95
CA GLU A 359 -7.08 21.55 -12.17
C GLU A 359 -8.46 20.90 -12.38
N LYS A 360 -9.45 21.35 -11.61
CA LYS A 360 -10.83 20.93 -11.82
C LYS A 360 -11.39 21.60 -13.07
N VAL A 361 -11.94 20.81 -13.98
CA VAL A 361 -12.55 21.29 -15.24
C VAL A 361 -14.04 20.95 -15.32
N PHE A 362 -14.73 21.52 -16.31
CA PHE A 362 -16.16 21.31 -16.57
C PHE A 362 -17.03 21.58 -15.33
N THR A 363 -16.83 22.74 -14.70
CA THR A 363 -17.38 23.02 -13.36
C THR A 363 -18.89 23.23 -13.31
N ASN A 364 -19.54 23.39 -14.47
CA ASN A 364 -20.97 23.67 -14.58
C ASN A 364 -21.84 22.45 -14.32
N PHE A 365 -21.30 21.23 -14.47
CA PHE A 365 -22.02 19.98 -14.27
C PHE A 365 -21.16 18.93 -13.55
N ARG A 366 -21.79 17.79 -13.26
CA ARG A 366 -21.16 16.58 -12.74
C ARG A 366 -21.71 15.38 -13.48
N ILE A 367 -20.89 14.35 -13.63
CA ILE A 367 -21.30 13.06 -14.17
C ILE A 367 -21.14 12.04 -13.07
N ASP A 368 -22.21 11.39 -12.64
CA ASP A 368 -22.13 10.42 -11.55
C ASP A 368 -21.31 9.19 -11.96
N ARG A 369 -20.38 8.77 -11.09
CA ARG A 369 -19.48 7.63 -11.30
C ARG A 369 -18.82 7.62 -12.70
N PRO A 370 -18.07 8.67 -13.10
CA PRO A 370 -17.46 8.74 -14.42
C PRO A 370 -16.27 7.78 -14.49
N ILE A 371 -16.32 6.82 -15.41
CA ILE A 371 -15.33 5.74 -15.50
C ILE A 371 -14.27 5.97 -16.56
N LEU A 372 -14.40 6.97 -17.44
CA LEU A 372 -13.40 7.28 -18.47
C LEU A 372 -13.63 8.71 -18.99
N VAL A 373 -12.59 9.36 -19.45
CA VAL A 373 -12.68 10.50 -20.38
C VAL A 373 -11.98 10.07 -21.66
N THR A 374 -12.64 10.15 -22.80
CA THR A 374 -12.05 9.72 -24.08
C THR A 374 -12.56 10.57 -25.24
N HIS A 375 -11.99 10.33 -26.42
CA HIS A 375 -12.32 10.99 -27.67
C HIS A 375 -12.59 9.93 -28.75
N ALA A 376 -13.26 10.33 -29.83
CA ALA A 376 -13.61 9.42 -30.92
C ALA A 376 -12.53 9.30 -32.02
N GLY A 377 -11.51 10.16 -31.99
CA GLY A 377 -10.42 10.16 -32.99
C GLY A 377 -10.89 10.58 -34.39
N ASP A 378 -11.98 11.33 -34.47
CA ASP A 378 -12.66 11.76 -35.69
C ASP A 378 -12.36 13.22 -36.08
N GLY A 379 -11.45 13.89 -35.35
CA GLY A 379 -11.09 15.29 -35.54
C GLY A 379 -12.11 16.28 -34.99
N SER A 380 -13.10 15.83 -34.22
CA SER A 380 -14.18 16.68 -33.69
C SER A 380 -13.84 17.36 -32.37
N ASP A 381 -12.78 16.93 -31.67
CA ASP A 381 -12.41 17.38 -30.32
C ASP A 381 -13.56 17.29 -29.30
N ARG A 382 -14.44 16.29 -29.47
CA ARG A 382 -15.50 15.97 -28.51
C ARG A 382 -14.99 15.02 -27.44
N LEU A 383 -15.43 15.26 -26.21
CA LEU A 383 -15.21 14.35 -25.09
C LEU A 383 -16.41 13.43 -24.90
N PHE A 384 -16.11 12.17 -24.63
CA PHE A 384 -17.06 11.14 -24.27
C PHE A 384 -16.74 10.64 -22.87
N VAL A 385 -17.74 10.70 -21.99
CA VAL A 385 -17.59 10.35 -20.58
C VAL A 385 -18.66 9.32 -20.20
N PRO A 386 -18.33 8.03 -20.20
CA PRO A 386 -19.22 7.00 -19.67
C PRO A 386 -19.37 7.09 -18.15
N SER A 387 -20.60 6.96 -17.69
CA SER A 387 -20.95 6.71 -16.30
C SER A 387 -21.06 5.21 -16.06
N GLN A 388 -20.61 4.73 -14.90
CA GLN A 388 -20.80 3.34 -14.48
C GLN A 388 -22.28 2.90 -14.48
N MET A 389 -23.20 3.84 -14.42
CA MET A 389 -24.64 3.59 -14.40
C MET A 389 -25.24 3.26 -15.78
N GLY A 390 -24.44 3.24 -16.85
CA GLY A 390 -24.86 2.79 -18.18
C GLY A 390 -25.24 3.90 -19.15
N THR A 391 -24.87 5.15 -18.85
CA THR A 391 -25.07 6.31 -19.73
C THR A 391 -23.72 6.84 -20.20
N VAL A 392 -23.57 7.12 -21.49
CA VAL A 392 -22.42 7.81 -22.07
C VAL A 392 -22.82 9.24 -22.38
N TYR A 393 -22.04 10.18 -21.87
CA TYR A 393 -22.22 11.61 -22.13
C TYR A 393 -21.25 12.09 -23.21
N VAL A 394 -21.67 13.05 -24.04
CA VAL A 394 -20.84 13.71 -25.05
C VAL A 394 -20.97 15.23 -24.95
N PHE A 395 -19.85 15.93 -25.10
CA PHE A 395 -19.81 17.40 -25.09
C PHE A 395 -18.55 17.92 -25.80
N PRO A 396 -18.54 19.17 -26.30
CA PRO A 396 -17.31 19.79 -26.81
C PRO A 396 -16.24 19.87 -25.73
N ASN A 397 -14.95 19.76 -26.10
CA ASN A 397 -13.82 20.04 -25.20
C ASN A 397 -13.68 21.54 -24.91
N ASP A 398 -14.70 22.11 -24.28
CA ASP A 398 -14.82 23.52 -23.91
C ASP A 398 -15.16 23.60 -22.43
N GLN A 399 -14.34 24.28 -21.63
CA GLN A 399 -14.56 24.39 -20.18
C GLN A 399 -15.84 25.19 -19.85
N GLU A 400 -16.33 26.01 -20.78
CA GLU A 400 -17.55 26.82 -20.62
C GLU A 400 -18.83 26.05 -20.98
N VAL A 401 -18.74 24.75 -21.32
CA VAL A 401 -19.94 23.95 -21.60
C VAL A 401 -20.85 23.87 -20.37
N GLU A 402 -22.13 24.20 -20.54
CA GLU A 402 -23.10 24.29 -19.44
C GLU A 402 -23.63 22.91 -19.02
N GLU A 403 -23.95 22.06 -19.99
CA GLU A 403 -24.49 20.72 -19.76
C GLU A 403 -24.02 19.74 -20.85
N PRO A 404 -23.80 18.45 -20.52
CA PRO A 404 -23.48 17.42 -21.49
C PRO A 404 -24.73 16.85 -22.18
N GLU A 405 -24.57 16.33 -23.39
CA GLU A 405 -25.61 15.57 -24.10
C GLU A 405 -25.48 14.07 -23.82
N VAL A 406 -26.59 13.32 -23.91
CA VAL A 406 -26.55 11.86 -23.81
C VAL A 406 -26.24 11.26 -25.18
N PHE A 407 -25.07 10.62 -25.29
CA PHE A 407 -24.64 9.86 -26.46
C PHE A 407 -25.32 8.49 -26.53
N LEU A 408 -25.25 7.70 -25.45
CA LEU A 408 -25.85 6.37 -25.34
C LEU A 408 -26.50 6.21 -23.97
N ASP A 409 -27.69 5.63 -23.91
CA ASP A 409 -28.33 5.20 -22.66
C ASP A 409 -28.74 3.73 -22.77
N ILE A 410 -28.01 2.89 -22.03
CA ILE A 410 -28.32 1.47 -21.83
C ILE A 410 -28.48 1.16 -20.34
N SER A 411 -28.77 2.15 -19.50
CA SER A 411 -28.88 2.02 -18.04
C SER A 411 -29.85 0.91 -17.61
N SER A 412 -30.96 0.74 -18.33
CA SER A 412 -31.93 -0.36 -18.11
C SER A 412 -31.38 -1.78 -18.34
N ARG A 413 -30.27 -1.89 -19.07
CA ARG A 413 -29.57 -3.15 -19.39
C ARG A 413 -28.36 -3.38 -18.51
N VAL A 414 -27.96 -2.42 -17.67
CA VAL A 414 -26.71 -2.45 -16.89
C VAL A 414 -27.01 -2.74 -15.42
N VAL A 415 -26.26 -3.66 -14.81
CA VAL A 415 -26.33 -3.95 -13.38
C VAL A 415 -25.41 -2.99 -12.63
N TYR A 416 -25.99 -2.00 -11.95
CA TYR A 416 -25.31 -1.16 -10.99
C TYR A 416 -25.88 -1.41 -9.58
N VAL A 417 -25.01 -1.62 -8.61
CA VAL A 417 -25.38 -1.82 -7.20
C VAL A 417 -24.43 -0.98 -6.35
N ASP A 418 -24.99 -0.07 -5.55
CA ASP A 418 -24.20 0.75 -4.62
C ASP A 418 -23.34 -0.14 -3.72
N ARG A 419 -22.05 0.22 -3.60
CA ARG A 419 -21.01 -0.51 -2.85
C ARG A 419 -20.51 -1.82 -3.48
N GLU A 420 -21.04 -2.21 -4.62
CA GLU A 420 -20.45 -3.25 -5.48
C GLU A 420 -19.75 -2.57 -6.68
N ASN A 421 -18.78 -1.72 -6.35
CA ASN A 421 -18.17 -0.68 -7.19
C ASN A 421 -17.45 -1.15 -8.47
N GLU A 422 -17.49 -2.45 -8.76
CA GLU A 422 -16.84 -3.07 -9.91
C GLU A 422 -17.85 -3.68 -10.90
N LYS A 423 -19.16 -3.53 -10.67
CA LYS A 423 -20.19 -3.85 -11.66
C LYS A 423 -20.72 -2.58 -12.33
N GLY A 424 -21.31 -2.75 -13.50
CA GLY A 424 -21.94 -1.68 -14.26
C GLY A 424 -21.32 -1.55 -15.64
N PHE A 425 -21.25 -0.33 -16.14
CA PHE A 425 -20.50 0.03 -17.34
C PHE A 425 -19.05 0.31 -16.95
N LEU A 426 -18.08 -0.40 -17.52
CA LEU A 426 -16.69 -0.42 -17.01
C LEU A 426 -15.64 -0.05 -18.06
N GLY A 427 -16.01 -0.03 -19.33
CA GLY A 427 -15.10 0.40 -20.40
C GLY A 427 -15.78 0.73 -21.70
N MET A 428 -15.10 1.53 -22.50
CA MET A 428 -15.51 1.96 -23.82
C MET A 428 -14.29 2.19 -24.70
N ALA A 429 -14.39 1.85 -25.99
CA ALA A 429 -13.39 2.20 -26.99
C ALA A 429 -14.07 2.48 -28.33
N PHE A 430 -13.63 3.53 -29.02
CA PHE A 430 -14.00 3.77 -30.41
C PHE A 430 -13.16 2.92 -31.36
N HIS A 431 -13.75 2.46 -32.45
CA HIS A 431 -13.00 1.77 -33.50
C HIS A 431 -11.94 2.71 -34.10
N PRO A 432 -10.73 2.24 -34.48
CA PRO A 432 -9.72 3.09 -35.13
C PRO A 432 -10.21 3.76 -36.43
N ASN A 433 -11.19 3.13 -37.11
CA ASN A 433 -11.87 3.67 -38.30
C ASN A 433 -13.26 4.26 -37.97
N TYR A 434 -13.50 4.74 -36.75
CA TYR A 434 -14.81 5.25 -36.30
C TYR A 434 -15.39 6.32 -37.23
N GLN A 435 -14.55 7.19 -37.79
CA GLN A 435 -15.00 8.22 -38.74
C GLN A 435 -15.67 7.62 -39.99
N GLU A 436 -15.30 6.39 -40.37
CA GLU A 436 -15.82 5.71 -41.56
C GLU A 436 -16.94 4.72 -41.22
N ASN A 437 -16.79 3.94 -40.15
CA ASN A 437 -17.73 2.85 -39.80
C ASN A 437 -18.73 3.22 -38.70
N GLY A 438 -18.46 4.26 -37.91
CA GLY A 438 -19.31 4.68 -36.80
C GLY A 438 -19.37 3.68 -35.64
N GLU A 439 -18.43 2.72 -35.56
CA GLU A 439 -18.46 1.63 -34.58
C GLU A 439 -17.73 1.98 -33.30
N PHE A 440 -18.33 1.62 -32.16
CA PHE A 440 -17.68 1.70 -30.86
C PHE A 440 -18.08 0.50 -30.01
N PHE A 441 -17.30 0.24 -28.97
CA PHE A 441 -17.38 -0.97 -28.16
C PHE A 441 -17.54 -0.60 -26.70
N VAL A 442 -18.30 -1.40 -25.97
CA VAL A 442 -18.58 -1.19 -24.54
C VAL A 442 -18.37 -2.48 -23.77
N TYR A 443 -17.86 -2.36 -22.54
CA TYR A 443 -17.68 -3.45 -21.57
C TYR A 443 -18.60 -3.20 -20.39
N TYR A 444 -19.52 -4.13 -20.10
CA TYR A 444 -20.48 -3.94 -19.01
C TYR A 444 -21.00 -5.23 -18.40
N THR A 445 -21.65 -5.12 -17.23
CA THR A 445 -22.39 -6.21 -16.58
C THR A 445 -23.88 -6.11 -16.96
N PRO A 446 -24.44 -7.02 -17.77
CA PRO A 446 -25.83 -6.93 -18.22
C PRO A 446 -26.85 -7.48 -17.20
N THR A 447 -28.09 -6.99 -17.26
CA THR A 447 -29.21 -7.44 -16.42
C THR A 447 -29.83 -8.76 -16.84
N ASP A 448 -29.57 -9.24 -18.06
CA ASP A 448 -30.28 -10.35 -18.71
C ASP A 448 -29.45 -11.64 -18.85
N THR A 449 -28.46 -11.84 -17.99
CA THR A 449 -27.62 -13.06 -18.00
C THR A 449 -28.06 -14.09 -16.95
N PRO A 450 -27.94 -15.40 -17.25
CA PRO A 450 -28.26 -16.45 -16.27
C PRO A 450 -27.37 -16.41 -15.03
N LYS A 451 -26.13 -15.91 -15.16
CA LYS A 451 -25.18 -15.72 -14.06
C LYS A 451 -24.96 -14.23 -13.81
N PRO A 452 -25.30 -13.69 -12.61
CA PRO A 452 -25.42 -12.26 -12.36
C PRO A 452 -24.10 -11.46 -12.42
N ASN A 453 -22.96 -12.16 -12.53
CA ASN A 453 -21.62 -11.60 -12.51
C ASN A 453 -20.94 -11.64 -13.89
N THR A 454 -21.66 -12.04 -14.93
CA THR A 454 -21.15 -12.11 -16.30
C THR A 454 -20.82 -10.72 -16.81
N ILE A 455 -19.68 -10.56 -17.47
CA ILE A 455 -19.37 -9.35 -18.24
C ILE A 455 -19.68 -9.60 -19.71
N VAL A 456 -20.01 -8.55 -20.44
CA VAL A 456 -20.23 -8.58 -21.88
C VAL A 456 -19.44 -7.46 -22.54
N VAL A 457 -18.81 -7.79 -23.67
CA VAL A 457 -18.28 -6.82 -24.63
C VAL A 457 -19.24 -6.76 -25.80
N SER A 458 -19.76 -5.57 -26.10
CA SER A 458 -20.72 -5.33 -27.18
C SER A 458 -20.20 -4.27 -28.15
N ARG A 459 -20.57 -4.40 -29.42
CA ARG A 459 -20.45 -3.36 -30.45
C ARG A 459 -21.75 -2.57 -30.54
N PHE A 460 -21.63 -1.27 -30.77
CA PHE A 460 -22.70 -0.34 -31.09
C PHE A 460 -22.29 0.55 -32.26
N HIS A 461 -23.26 1.21 -32.87
CA HIS A 461 -23.08 2.19 -33.92
C HIS A 461 -23.58 3.56 -33.51
N VAL A 462 -22.88 4.61 -33.97
CA VAL A 462 -23.40 5.97 -33.96
C VAL A 462 -24.69 6.04 -34.78
N SER A 463 -25.60 6.93 -34.38
CA SER A 463 -26.81 7.26 -35.12
C SER A 463 -26.43 7.79 -36.51
N LYS A 464 -27.21 7.39 -37.52
CA LYS A 464 -27.05 7.89 -38.89
C LYS A 464 -27.46 9.36 -39.04
N ASP A 465 -28.27 9.86 -38.11
CA ASP A 465 -28.89 11.19 -38.20
C ASP A 465 -28.23 12.22 -37.29
N ASP A 466 -27.50 11.79 -36.26
CA ASP A 466 -26.94 12.66 -35.23
C ASP A 466 -25.60 12.11 -34.69
N PRO A 467 -24.45 12.75 -34.99
CA PRO A 467 -23.15 12.26 -34.54
C PRO A 467 -22.97 12.33 -33.02
N ASN A 468 -23.82 13.09 -32.29
CA ASN A 468 -23.84 13.15 -30.83
C ASN A 468 -24.75 12.10 -30.20
N LYS A 469 -25.29 11.15 -30.98
CA LYS A 469 -26.11 10.05 -30.47
C LYS A 469 -25.69 8.72 -31.05
N ALA A 470 -25.80 7.66 -30.25
CA ALA A 470 -25.70 6.28 -30.68
C ALA A 470 -27.09 5.67 -30.88
N ASP A 471 -27.16 4.61 -31.69
CA ASP A 471 -28.34 3.76 -31.80
C ASP A 471 -28.29 2.65 -30.73
N PRO A 472 -29.08 2.72 -29.64
CA PRO A 472 -29.06 1.69 -28.60
C PRO A 472 -29.58 0.33 -29.08
N ASP A 473 -30.28 0.26 -30.22
CA ASP A 473 -30.79 -0.98 -30.80
C ASP A 473 -29.77 -1.63 -31.77
N SER A 474 -28.64 -0.97 -32.02
CA SER A 474 -27.55 -1.50 -32.86
C SER A 474 -26.63 -2.50 -32.15
N GLU A 475 -26.96 -2.90 -30.92
CA GLU A 475 -26.10 -3.76 -30.09
C GLU A 475 -25.82 -5.12 -30.74
N GLU A 476 -24.53 -5.45 -30.92
CA GLU A 476 -24.06 -6.81 -31.21
C GLU A 476 -23.14 -7.28 -30.08
N ARG A 477 -23.59 -8.28 -29.30
CA ARG A 477 -22.77 -8.89 -28.22
C ARG A 477 -21.67 -9.74 -28.81
N LEU A 478 -20.41 -9.40 -28.49
CA LEU A 478 -19.24 -10.06 -29.04
C LEU A 478 -18.74 -11.20 -28.17
N LEU A 479 -18.48 -10.89 -26.90
CA LEU A 479 -17.89 -11.81 -25.93
C LEU A 479 -18.67 -11.71 -24.62
N ALA A 480 -18.88 -12.86 -23.97
CA ALA A 480 -19.42 -12.94 -22.63
C ALA A 480 -18.50 -13.80 -21.75
N VAL A 481 -18.11 -13.29 -20.59
CA VAL A 481 -17.22 -14.00 -19.66
C VAL A 481 -17.87 -14.07 -18.28
N GLU A 482 -18.13 -15.29 -17.83
CA GLU A 482 -18.72 -15.54 -16.52
C GLU A 482 -17.68 -15.32 -15.42
N HIS A 483 -17.99 -14.46 -14.44
CA HIS A 483 -17.18 -14.34 -13.23
C HIS A 483 -17.87 -15.04 -12.05
N PRO A 484 -17.10 -15.67 -11.14
CA PRO A 484 -17.67 -16.27 -9.95
C PRO A 484 -18.20 -15.23 -8.94
N PHE A 485 -17.54 -14.08 -8.79
CA PHE A 485 -17.90 -13.06 -7.80
C PHE A 485 -18.16 -11.68 -8.42
N TRP A 486 -18.60 -10.72 -7.60
CA TRP A 486 -19.03 -9.39 -8.06
C TRP A 486 -17.86 -8.41 -8.29
N ASN A 487 -16.67 -8.72 -7.75
CA ASN A 487 -15.45 -7.93 -7.87
C ASN A 487 -14.42 -8.57 -8.81
N HIS A 488 -13.32 -7.86 -9.04
CA HIS A 488 -12.24 -8.11 -9.99
C HIS A 488 -12.74 -8.29 -11.42
N LYS A 489 -13.48 -7.28 -11.91
CA LYS A 489 -14.02 -7.29 -13.28
C LYS A 489 -13.04 -6.81 -14.33
N GLY A 490 -11.93 -6.17 -13.96
CA GLY A 490 -11.15 -5.36 -14.90
C GLY A 490 -12.06 -4.32 -15.57
N GLY A 491 -12.10 -4.35 -16.91
CA GLY A 491 -13.11 -3.60 -17.68
C GLY A 491 -12.55 -2.60 -18.67
N THR A 492 -11.24 -2.38 -18.68
CA THR A 492 -10.62 -1.58 -19.75
C THR A 492 -10.63 -2.36 -21.06
N ILE A 493 -11.10 -1.70 -22.12
CA ILE A 493 -10.96 -2.15 -23.50
C ILE A 493 -10.26 -1.05 -24.30
N VAL A 494 -9.33 -1.44 -25.18
CA VAL A 494 -8.54 -0.49 -25.96
C VAL A 494 -8.08 -1.13 -27.27
N PHE A 495 -8.00 -0.34 -28.34
CA PHE A 495 -7.42 -0.82 -29.59
C PHE A 495 -5.89 -0.71 -29.55
N GLY A 496 -5.22 -1.78 -29.95
CA GLY A 496 -3.77 -1.77 -30.15
C GLY A 496 -3.35 -1.08 -31.45
N PRO A 497 -2.05 -0.77 -31.59
CA PRO A 497 -1.50 -0.24 -32.85
C PRO A 497 -1.61 -1.22 -34.03
N ASP A 498 -1.92 -2.49 -33.74
CA ASP A 498 -2.20 -3.55 -34.69
C ASP A 498 -3.66 -3.60 -35.16
N GLY A 499 -4.53 -2.73 -34.63
CA GLY A 499 -5.94 -2.64 -35.00
C GLY A 499 -6.86 -3.64 -34.29
N TYR A 500 -6.33 -4.44 -33.36
CA TYR A 500 -7.14 -5.41 -32.61
C TYR A 500 -7.65 -4.86 -31.30
N LEU A 501 -8.77 -5.40 -30.81
CA LEU A 501 -9.35 -5.02 -29.52
C LEU A 501 -8.71 -5.83 -28.39
N TYR A 502 -8.10 -5.13 -27.44
CA TYR A 502 -7.56 -5.70 -26.20
C TYR A 502 -8.55 -5.52 -25.06
N ILE A 503 -8.72 -6.56 -24.24
CA ILE A 503 -9.74 -6.62 -23.19
C ILE A 503 -9.09 -7.08 -21.88
N ALA A 504 -9.08 -6.22 -20.86
CA ALA A 504 -8.54 -6.51 -19.54
C ALA A 504 -9.60 -7.15 -18.64
N ILE A 505 -9.33 -8.36 -18.13
CA ILE A 505 -10.25 -9.14 -17.29
C ILE A 505 -9.53 -9.61 -16.03
N GLY A 506 -10.11 -9.31 -14.86
CA GLY A 506 -9.60 -9.74 -13.56
C GLY A 506 -9.83 -11.23 -13.28
N ASP A 507 -9.30 -11.70 -12.16
CA ASP A 507 -9.29 -13.11 -11.75
C ASP A 507 -10.67 -13.67 -11.38
N GLY A 508 -11.71 -12.83 -11.34
CA GLY A 508 -13.06 -13.26 -11.00
C GLY A 508 -13.49 -13.02 -9.56
N GLY A 509 -12.59 -12.51 -8.70
CA GLY A 509 -12.89 -12.03 -7.36
C GLY A 509 -12.61 -13.04 -6.24
N LEU A 510 -12.98 -12.62 -5.02
CA LEU A 510 -12.59 -13.25 -3.74
C LEU A 510 -11.07 -13.16 -3.45
N SER A 511 -10.70 -13.43 -2.19
CA SER A 511 -9.29 -13.51 -1.80
C SER A 511 -8.64 -14.79 -2.31
N ASP A 512 -7.36 -14.69 -2.69
CA ASP A 512 -6.41 -15.77 -2.97
C ASP A 512 -6.67 -16.55 -4.26
N ASP A 513 -7.45 -15.99 -5.20
CA ASP A 513 -7.80 -16.64 -6.47
C ASP A 513 -8.17 -18.14 -6.27
N PRO A 514 -9.33 -18.42 -5.64
CA PRO A 514 -9.69 -19.77 -5.20
C PRO A 514 -9.81 -20.76 -6.36
N PHE A 515 -9.95 -20.26 -7.59
CA PHE A 515 -10.05 -21.05 -8.82
C PHE A 515 -8.72 -21.13 -9.59
N LYS A 516 -7.66 -20.46 -9.09
CA LYS A 516 -6.33 -20.41 -9.70
C LYS A 516 -6.39 -19.91 -11.14
N ASN A 517 -7.28 -18.97 -11.42
CA ASN A 517 -7.51 -18.38 -12.73
C ASN A 517 -6.25 -17.69 -13.26
N GLY A 518 -5.42 -17.11 -12.40
CA GLY A 518 -4.16 -16.46 -12.74
C GLY A 518 -3.30 -17.31 -13.68
N GLN A 519 -3.01 -18.54 -13.27
CA GLN A 519 -2.16 -19.50 -14.01
C GLN A 519 -2.95 -20.48 -14.90
N ASN A 520 -4.28 -20.43 -14.88
CA ASN A 520 -5.13 -21.30 -15.68
C ASN A 520 -5.40 -20.69 -17.07
N LEU A 521 -4.91 -21.33 -18.12
CA LEU A 521 -5.12 -20.89 -19.51
C LEU A 521 -6.48 -21.33 -20.09
N LYS A 522 -7.26 -22.17 -19.39
CA LYS A 522 -8.58 -22.65 -19.84
C LYS A 522 -9.72 -21.71 -19.49
N THR A 523 -9.41 -20.47 -19.13
CA THR A 523 -10.38 -19.45 -18.72
C THR A 523 -9.93 -18.08 -19.25
N HIS A 524 -10.89 -17.18 -19.45
CA HIS A 524 -10.64 -15.78 -19.80
C HIS A 524 -10.35 -14.89 -18.58
N LEU A 525 -10.53 -15.41 -17.36
CA LEU A 525 -10.27 -14.68 -16.12
C LEU A 525 -8.78 -14.54 -15.85
N ALA A 526 -8.35 -13.40 -15.29
CA ALA A 526 -6.96 -13.03 -15.02
C ALA A 526 -6.10 -12.97 -16.30
N LYS A 527 -6.64 -12.32 -17.34
CA LYS A 527 -6.05 -12.24 -18.69
C LYS A 527 -6.19 -10.84 -19.27
N ILE A 528 -5.27 -10.55 -20.19
CA ILE A 528 -5.55 -9.62 -21.28
C ILE A 528 -5.86 -10.45 -22.51
N LEU A 529 -7.04 -10.25 -23.08
CA LEU A 529 -7.47 -10.88 -24.33
C LEU A 529 -7.16 -9.97 -25.52
N ARG A 530 -7.04 -10.55 -26.71
CA ARG A 530 -6.89 -9.83 -27.99
C ARG A 530 -7.72 -10.50 -29.08
N ILE A 531 -8.67 -9.75 -29.64
CA ILE A 531 -9.62 -10.26 -30.65
C ILE A 531 -9.67 -9.37 -31.90
N ASP A 532 -9.99 -9.99 -33.04
CA ASP A 532 -10.25 -9.31 -34.30
C ASP A 532 -11.75 -9.05 -34.44
N VAL A 533 -12.12 -7.77 -34.35
CA VAL A 533 -13.51 -7.35 -34.45
C VAL A 533 -13.95 -7.12 -35.90
N ASP A 534 -13.04 -6.98 -36.85
CA ASP A 534 -13.38 -6.72 -38.26
C ASP A 534 -13.83 -7.98 -38.99
N HIS A 535 -13.50 -9.16 -38.46
CA HIS A 535 -13.83 -10.44 -39.06
C HIS A 535 -14.62 -11.33 -38.11
N LYS A 536 -15.46 -12.21 -38.67
CA LYS A 536 -16.23 -13.22 -37.92
C LYS A 536 -15.67 -14.61 -38.24
N SER A 537 -15.51 -15.46 -37.23
CA SER A 537 -14.99 -16.83 -37.43
C SER A 537 -15.63 -17.81 -36.44
N ASP A 538 -15.69 -19.11 -36.80
CA ASP A 538 -16.13 -20.20 -35.91
C ASP A 538 -17.46 -19.96 -35.18
N GLY A 539 -18.41 -19.29 -35.86
CA GLY A 539 -19.71 -18.94 -35.30
C GLY A 539 -19.69 -17.83 -34.25
N LYS A 540 -18.53 -17.22 -34.00
CA LYS A 540 -18.35 -16.04 -33.16
C LYS A 540 -18.48 -14.76 -34.01
N PRO A 541 -19.00 -13.67 -33.43
CA PRO A 541 -19.09 -12.36 -34.09
C PRO A 541 -17.74 -11.61 -34.17
N TYR A 542 -16.63 -12.30 -33.87
CA TYR A 542 -15.26 -11.83 -33.95
C TYR A 542 -14.37 -12.99 -34.45
N ALA A 543 -13.11 -12.69 -34.79
CA ALA A 543 -12.09 -13.66 -35.13
C ALA A 543 -10.93 -13.63 -34.14
N ILE A 544 -10.11 -14.69 -34.17
CA ILE A 544 -8.88 -14.75 -33.38
C ILE A 544 -7.72 -14.33 -34.29
N PRO A 545 -6.91 -13.32 -33.89
CA PRO A 545 -5.68 -13.01 -34.60
C PRO A 545 -4.79 -14.25 -34.70
N ALA A 546 -4.36 -14.59 -35.91
CA ALA A 546 -3.61 -15.82 -36.18
C ALA A 546 -2.26 -15.88 -35.45
N ASP A 547 -1.75 -14.74 -35.00
CA ASP A 547 -0.52 -14.66 -34.24
C ASP A 547 -0.74 -14.65 -32.72
N ASN A 548 -1.96 -14.77 -32.17
CA ASN A 548 -2.14 -14.88 -30.72
C ASN A 548 -1.29 -16.03 -30.13
N PRO A 549 -0.72 -15.87 -28.93
CA PRO A 549 0.31 -16.77 -28.40
C PRO A 549 -0.15 -18.21 -28.13
N PHE A 550 -1.46 -18.43 -28.00
CA PHE A 550 -2.04 -19.72 -27.61
C PHE A 550 -3.00 -20.33 -28.65
N VAL A 551 -2.98 -19.85 -29.91
CA VAL A 551 -3.91 -20.32 -30.96
C VAL A 551 -3.81 -21.82 -31.25
N ASP A 552 -2.60 -22.39 -31.11
CA ASP A 552 -2.32 -23.79 -31.42
C ASP A 552 -2.34 -24.69 -30.16
N ASP A 553 -2.59 -24.12 -28.98
CA ASP A 553 -2.63 -24.86 -27.72
C ASP A 553 -4.07 -25.30 -27.39
N PRO A 554 -4.39 -26.61 -27.48
CA PRO A 554 -5.73 -27.11 -27.19
C PRO A 554 -6.12 -27.00 -25.71
N ASP A 555 -5.15 -26.74 -24.82
CA ASP A 555 -5.35 -26.56 -23.39
C ASP A 555 -5.40 -25.08 -22.97
N ALA A 556 -5.48 -24.15 -23.92
CA ALA A 556 -5.59 -22.71 -23.68
C ALA A 556 -6.75 -22.08 -24.48
N MET A 557 -7.27 -20.95 -23.98
CA MET A 557 -8.21 -20.12 -24.72
C MET A 557 -7.46 -19.29 -25.79
N PRO A 558 -7.87 -19.35 -27.07
CA PRO A 558 -7.13 -18.73 -28.16
C PRO A 558 -7.22 -17.19 -28.15
N GLU A 559 -8.15 -16.61 -27.39
CA GLU A 559 -8.25 -15.16 -27.18
C GLU A 559 -7.12 -14.59 -26.30
N ILE A 560 -6.41 -15.42 -25.53
CA ILE A 560 -5.44 -14.95 -24.54
C ILE A 560 -4.23 -14.31 -25.24
N TYR A 561 -3.92 -13.07 -24.84
CA TYR A 561 -2.69 -12.37 -25.21
C TYR A 561 -1.64 -12.39 -24.08
N ALA A 562 -2.07 -12.18 -22.83
CA ALA A 562 -1.22 -12.27 -21.64
C ALA A 562 -2.02 -12.81 -20.45
N TYR A 563 -1.33 -13.35 -19.44
CA TYR A 563 -1.95 -14.01 -18.29
C TYR A 563 -1.17 -13.82 -16.99
N GLY A 564 -1.75 -14.28 -15.87
CA GLY A 564 -1.14 -14.13 -14.56
C GLY A 564 -1.32 -12.74 -13.96
N LEU A 565 -2.41 -12.05 -14.31
CA LEU A 565 -2.80 -10.75 -13.74
C LEU A 565 -3.88 -10.96 -12.66
N ARG A 566 -4.02 -10.04 -11.70
CA ARG A 566 -5.04 -10.14 -10.66
C ARG A 566 -6.30 -9.38 -11.02
N ASN A 567 -6.20 -8.07 -11.12
CA ASN A 567 -7.29 -7.16 -11.46
C ASN A 567 -6.72 -5.98 -12.25
N PRO A 568 -6.39 -6.18 -13.54
CA PRO A 568 -5.83 -5.16 -14.41
C PRO A 568 -6.85 -4.03 -14.61
N TRP A 569 -6.77 -3.00 -13.76
CA TRP A 569 -7.80 -1.97 -13.65
C TRP A 569 -7.76 -1.03 -14.85
N ARG A 570 -6.55 -0.59 -15.23
CA ARG A 570 -6.31 0.24 -16.41
C ARG A 570 -5.19 -0.29 -17.26
N ILE A 571 -5.49 -0.49 -18.55
CA ILE A 571 -4.50 -0.72 -19.58
C ILE A 571 -4.50 0.41 -20.60
N ALA A 572 -3.33 0.77 -21.12
CA ALA A 572 -3.21 1.80 -22.13
C ALA A 572 -2.02 1.52 -23.05
N PHE A 573 -2.23 1.67 -24.36
CA PHE A 573 -1.12 1.70 -25.30
C PHE A 573 -0.47 3.08 -25.29
N ASP A 574 0.85 3.11 -25.22
CA ASP A 574 1.59 4.29 -25.60
C ASP A 574 1.52 4.46 -27.12
N LYS A 575 0.81 5.49 -27.59
CA LYS A 575 0.62 5.78 -29.02
C LYS A 575 1.94 5.95 -29.79
N LYS A 576 3.05 6.27 -29.10
CA LYS A 576 4.35 6.49 -29.73
C LYS A 576 5.18 5.22 -29.86
N THR A 577 5.22 4.39 -28.82
CA THR A 577 6.11 3.22 -28.76
C THR A 577 5.38 1.91 -29.03
N GLY A 578 4.05 1.89 -28.86
CA GLY A 578 3.23 0.69 -28.98
C GLY A 578 3.29 -0.21 -27.74
N THR A 579 3.98 0.21 -26.68
CA THR A 579 4.06 -0.52 -25.41
C THR A 579 2.70 -0.50 -24.71
N LEU A 580 2.24 -1.66 -24.23
CA LEU A 580 1.00 -1.80 -23.47
C LEU A 580 1.30 -1.71 -21.98
N TRP A 581 0.85 -0.63 -21.34
CA TRP A 581 0.98 -0.41 -19.90
C TRP A 581 -0.23 -0.95 -19.16
N CYS A 582 -0.01 -1.46 -17.95
CA CYS A 582 -1.08 -1.96 -17.08
C CYS A 582 -0.82 -1.56 -15.63
N GLY A 583 -1.82 -0.97 -14.96
CA GLY A 583 -1.89 -0.95 -13.50
C GLY A 583 -2.70 -2.15 -13.02
N ASP A 584 -2.05 -3.07 -12.31
CA ASP A 584 -2.67 -4.29 -11.78
C ASP A 584 -2.83 -4.17 -10.25
N VAL A 585 -4.08 -4.32 -9.78
CA VAL A 585 -4.42 -4.10 -8.37
C VAL A 585 -4.04 -5.31 -7.52
N GLY A 586 -3.24 -5.05 -6.50
CA GLY A 586 -2.80 -6.00 -5.48
C GLY A 586 -3.89 -6.52 -4.55
N GLN A 587 -3.56 -7.51 -3.72
CA GLN A 587 -4.45 -8.01 -2.68
C GLN A 587 -4.06 -7.59 -1.26
N ASP A 588 -2.84 -7.93 -0.84
CA ASP A 588 -2.46 -7.94 0.57
C ASP A 588 -1.50 -6.80 0.87
N LEU A 589 -0.42 -6.65 0.11
CA LEU A 589 0.68 -5.76 0.44
C LEU A 589 1.20 -4.88 -0.71
N TRP A 590 1.00 -5.23 -1.97
CA TRP A 590 1.74 -4.64 -3.08
C TRP A 590 0.86 -4.30 -4.27
N GLU A 591 0.95 -3.07 -4.74
CA GLU A 591 0.34 -2.61 -5.99
C GLU A 591 1.40 -2.56 -7.10
N GLU A 592 1.06 -2.84 -8.36
CA GLU A 592 2.08 -2.96 -9.42
C GLU A 592 1.72 -2.33 -10.78
N ILE A 593 2.75 -2.00 -11.55
CA ILE A 593 2.68 -1.55 -12.95
C ILE A 593 3.50 -2.49 -13.82
N ASP A 594 2.85 -3.02 -14.85
CA ASP A 594 3.43 -3.95 -15.80
C ASP A 594 3.53 -3.36 -17.21
N LEU A 595 4.57 -3.78 -17.92
CA LEU A 595 4.63 -3.68 -19.38
C LEU A 595 4.16 -5.01 -19.97
N ILE A 596 2.96 -5.00 -20.55
CA ILE A 596 2.28 -6.19 -21.06
C ILE A 596 2.89 -6.62 -22.39
N THR A 597 3.33 -7.87 -22.45
CA THR A 597 3.92 -8.47 -23.63
C THR A 597 3.17 -9.74 -24.04
N LYS A 598 3.29 -10.06 -25.33
CA LYS A 598 2.64 -11.22 -25.94
C LYS A 598 3.12 -12.53 -25.30
N GLY A 599 2.18 -13.31 -24.76
CA GLY A 599 2.44 -14.56 -24.06
C GLY A 599 3.00 -14.38 -22.65
N GLY A 600 3.09 -13.15 -22.15
CA GLY A 600 3.65 -12.84 -20.85
C GLY A 600 2.85 -13.44 -19.68
N ASN A 601 3.59 -13.92 -18.67
CA ASN A 601 3.05 -14.40 -17.40
C ASN A 601 3.45 -13.43 -16.28
N TYR A 602 2.46 -12.75 -15.70
CA TYR A 602 2.66 -11.76 -14.64
C TYR A 602 2.61 -12.37 -13.24
N GLY A 603 2.35 -13.67 -13.16
CA GLY A 603 2.64 -14.47 -11.97
C GLY A 603 1.55 -14.53 -10.92
N TRP A 604 0.43 -13.81 -11.03
CA TRP A 604 -0.73 -14.01 -10.15
C TRP A 604 -1.27 -15.45 -10.25
N ASN A 605 -1.62 -16.14 -9.17
CA ASN A 605 -1.55 -15.74 -7.76
C ASN A 605 -0.31 -16.28 -7.03
N LEU A 606 0.81 -16.49 -7.73
CA LEU A 606 2.07 -16.90 -7.13
C LEU A 606 2.83 -15.71 -6.51
N ARG A 607 2.64 -14.49 -7.04
CA ARG A 607 3.30 -13.27 -6.55
C ARG A 607 2.37 -12.07 -6.59
N GLU A 608 2.79 -11.01 -5.92
CA GLU A 608 2.18 -9.69 -5.86
C GLU A 608 3.33 -8.68 -5.91
N GLY A 609 3.44 -7.87 -6.97
CA GLY A 609 4.69 -7.19 -7.25
C GLY A 609 5.81 -8.18 -7.60
N VAL A 610 7.04 -7.83 -7.22
CA VAL A 610 8.18 -8.76 -7.25
C VAL A 610 8.18 -9.75 -6.07
N HIS A 611 7.15 -9.69 -5.20
CA HIS A 611 7.15 -10.35 -3.90
C HIS A 611 6.34 -11.63 -3.90
N LYS A 612 6.82 -12.60 -3.13
CA LYS A 612 6.13 -13.89 -2.97
C LYS A 612 4.73 -13.71 -2.38
N PHE A 613 3.70 -14.13 -3.09
CA PHE A 613 2.32 -14.10 -2.61
C PHE A 613 1.99 -15.39 -1.86
N LYS A 614 1.92 -15.30 -0.53
CA LYS A 614 1.58 -16.41 0.37
C LYS A 614 2.47 -17.64 0.24
N GLU A 615 2.26 -18.61 1.13
CA GLU A 615 3.14 -19.77 1.37
C GLU A 615 3.55 -20.51 0.10
N ASN A 616 2.58 -20.74 -0.80
CA ASN A 616 2.76 -21.48 -2.06
C ASN A 616 3.16 -20.60 -3.25
N GLY A 617 3.38 -19.31 -3.02
CA GLY A 617 3.80 -18.37 -4.04
C GLY A 617 5.22 -18.57 -4.53
N SER A 618 5.69 -17.64 -5.34
CA SER A 618 7.07 -17.51 -5.78
C SER A 618 7.50 -16.05 -5.68
N GLY A 619 8.74 -15.80 -5.24
CA GLY A 619 9.39 -14.51 -5.51
C GLY A 619 9.80 -14.40 -6.98
N PRO A 620 10.83 -13.59 -7.30
CA PRO A 620 11.29 -13.39 -8.66
C PRO A 620 11.69 -14.71 -9.35
N ARG A 621 11.30 -14.88 -10.61
CA ARG A 621 11.57 -16.11 -11.38
C ARG A 621 11.75 -15.85 -12.88
N PRO A 622 12.65 -16.57 -13.56
CA PRO A 622 12.90 -16.35 -14.99
C PRO A 622 11.70 -16.57 -15.92
N GLU A 623 10.73 -17.42 -15.52
CA GLU A 623 9.51 -17.68 -16.29
C GLU A 623 8.40 -16.65 -16.09
N LEU A 624 8.57 -15.71 -15.14
CA LEU A 624 7.63 -14.65 -14.84
C LEU A 624 8.21 -13.30 -15.27
N ILE A 625 7.37 -12.38 -15.73
CA ILE A 625 7.80 -11.04 -16.18
C ILE A 625 7.66 -10.07 -15.02
N GLU A 626 8.75 -9.63 -14.42
CA GLU A 626 8.69 -8.69 -13.29
C GLU A 626 7.94 -7.40 -13.64
N PRO A 627 7.16 -6.84 -12.70
CA PRO A 627 6.63 -5.49 -12.86
C PRO A 627 7.79 -4.49 -12.95
N ILE A 628 7.58 -3.40 -13.66
CA ILE A 628 8.58 -2.31 -13.74
C ILE A 628 8.51 -1.38 -12.53
N TRP A 629 7.41 -1.45 -11.78
CA TRP A 629 7.17 -0.65 -10.60
C TRP A 629 6.20 -1.38 -9.69
N ASP A 630 6.47 -1.42 -8.40
CA ASP A 630 5.49 -1.80 -7.39
C ASP A 630 5.66 -0.93 -6.14
N TYR A 631 4.63 -0.84 -5.30
CA TYR A 631 4.72 -0.11 -4.04
C TYR A 631 3.89 -0.75 -2.94
N HIS A 632 4.35 -0.59 -1.69
CA HIS A 632 3.73 -1.22 -0.54
C HIS A 632 2.41 -0.53 -0.13
N HIS A 633 1.54 -1.25 0.57
CA HIS A 633 0.28 -0.75 1.14
C HIS A 633 0.42 0.34 2.22
N SER A 634 1.65 0.67 2.63
CA SER A 634 1.97 1.88 3.40
C SER A 634 1.98 3.14 2.52
N THR A 635 2.28 3.01 1.22
CA THR A 635 2.34 4.11 0.25
C THR A 635 0.96 4.41 -0.36
N GLY A 636 0.23 3.37 -0.77
CA GLY A 636 -1.11 3.39 -1.38
C GLY A 636 -1.72 1.98 -1.39
N LYS A 637 -3.03 1.80 -1.54
CA LYS A 637 -3.72 0.50 -1.32
C LYS A 637 -4.55 -0.04 -2.48
N SER A 638 -4.58 0.66 -3.61
CA SER A 638 -5.36 0.26 -4.77
C SER A 638 -4.93 1.12 -5.95
N ILE A 639 -4.03 0.61 -6.79
CA ILE A 639 -3.57 1.35 -7.95
C ILE A 639 -4.70 1.53 -8.96
N THR A 640 -4.92 2.77 -9.38
CA THR A 640 -5.87 3.07 -10.46
C THR A 640 -5.21 2.86 -11.84
N GLY A 641 -3.88 2.85 -11.91
CA GLY A 641 -3.14 2.91 -13.19
C GLY A 641 -3.46 4.21 -13.94
N GLY A 642 -3.24 4.23 -15.25
CA GLY A 642 -3.66 5.35 -16.09
C GLY A 642 -3.18 5.28 -17.54
N HIS A 643 -2.53 6.34 -18.03
CA HIS A 643 -2.19 6.54 -19.44
C HIS A 643 -0.81 7.21 -19.60
N VAL A 644 -0.13 6.97 -20.74
CA VAL A 644 1.13 7.64 -21.06
C VAL A 644 0.86 9.02 -21.63
N TYR A 645 1.28 10.08 -20.95
CA TYR A 645 1.03 11.45 -21.40
C TYR A 645 1.77 11.75 -22.71
N ARG A 646 0.99 12.15 -23.73
CA ARG A 646 1.47 12.56 -25.08
C ARG A 646 0.92 13.93 -25.51
N GLY A 647 0.36 14.67 -24.57
CA GLY A 647 -0.07 16.05 -24.75
C GLY A 647 1.11 17.00 -24.92
N LYS A 648 0.81 18.24 -25.32
CA LYS A 648 1.83 19.26 -25.61
C LYS A 648 1.85 20.38 -24.57
N LYS A 649 0.80 20.52 -23.75
CA LYS A 649 0.70 21.59 -22.74
C LYS A 649 1.73 21.43 -21.62
N LEU A 650 2.12 20.20 -21.28
CA LEU A 650 3.04 19.89 -20.18
C LEU A 650 4.25 19.07 -20.66
N PRO A 651 5.27 19.70 -21.26
CA PRO A 651 6.46 19.00 -21.74
C PRO A 651 7.19 18.17 -20.68
N GLN A 652 7.06 18.54 -19.40
CA GLN A 652 7.63 17.83 -18.26
C GLN A 652 6.99 16.45 -18.00
N LEU A 653 5.78 16.21 -18.51
CA LEU A 653 5.10 14.91 -18.44
C LEU A 653 5.28 14.06 -19.71
N GLU A 654 5.95 14.58 -20.74
CA GLU A 654 6.06 13.90 -22.04
C GLU A 654 6.61 12.48 -21.89
N GLY A 655 5.79 11.49 -22.25
CA GLY A 655 6.10 10.07 -22.16
C GLY A 655 6.28 9.56 -20.73
N CYS A 656 5.68 10.21 -19.73
CA CYS A 656 5.48 9.62 -18.41
C CYS A 656 4.15 8.86 -18.37
N TYR A 657 4.13 7.72 -17.68
CA TYR A 657 2.89 7.02 -17.35
C TYR A 657 2.26 7.67 -16.13
N LEU A 658 1.10 8.28 -16.31
CA LEU A 658 0.33 8.87 -15.22
C LEU A 658 -0.46 7.78 -14.51
N TYR A 659 -0.35 7.73 -13.19
CA TYR A 659 -1.08 6.79 -12.36
C TYR A 659 -1.46 7.41 -11.01
N ALA A 660 -2.37 6.76 -10.30
CA ALA A 660 -2.80 7.19 -8.98
C ALA A 660 -3.12 5.99 -8.08
N ASP A 661 -3.30 6.28 -6.80
CA ASP A 661 -3.87 5.34 -5.83
C ASP A 661 -5.27 5.79 -5.40
N TYR A 662 -6.25 4.91 -5.58
CA TYR A 662 -7.66 5.17 -5.27
C TYR A 662 -7.86 5.55 -3.79
N VAL A 663 -7.19 4.85 -2.87
CA VAL A 663 -7.42 5.01 -1.43
C VAL A 663 -6.60 6.16 -0.86
N ALA A 664 -5.32 6.27 -1.24
CA ALA A 664 -4.43 7.31 -0.74
C ALA A 664 -4.68 8.68 -1.40
N GLY A 665 -5.32 8.72 -2.58
CA GLY A 665 -5.57 9.96 -3.33
C GLY A 665 -4.30 10.62 -3.86
N LYS A 666 -3.20 9.84 -3.96
CA LYS A 666 -1.91 10.28 -4.48
C LYS A 666 -1.85 10.08 -5.99
N ILE A 667 -1.16 10.98 -6.68
CA ILE A 667 -0.99 10.99 -8.12
C ILE A 667 0.49 11.08 -8.45
N TRP A 668 0.91 10.30 -9.43
CA TRP A 668 2.29 10.24 -9.86
C TRP A 668 2.43 10.20 -11.38
N ALA A 669 3.64 10.49 -11.83
CA ALA A 669 4.07 10.31 -13.21
C ALA A 669 5.37 9.48 -13.23
N LEU A 670 5.28 8.24 -13.71
CA LEU A 670 6.40 7.31 -13.82
C LEU A 670 7.14 7.52 -15.14
N LYS A 671 8.46 7.71 -15.09
CA LYS A 671 9.30 7.81 -16.29
C LYS A 671 10.10 6.53 -16.49
N TYR A 672 9.88 5.88 -17.62
CA TYR A 672 10.60 4.68 -18.05
C TYR A 672 11.48 4.96 -19.26
N ASP A 673 12.70 4.41 -19.24
CA ASP A 673 13.66 4.45 -20.33
C ASP A 673 13.64 3.10 -21.05
N GLU A 674 13.00 3.03 -22.22
CA GLU A 674 12.83 1.78 -22.97
C GLU A 674 14.17 1.18 -23.44
N ASP A 675 15.18 2.00 -23.70
CA ASP A 675 16.50 1.51 -24.16
C ASP A 675 17.26 0.82 -23.02
N LYS A 676 17.11 1.33 -21.81
CA LYS A 676 17.73 0.76 -20.59
C LYS A 676 16.86 -0.28 -19.90
N GLN A 677 15.59 -0.31 -20.25
CA GLN A 677 14.56 -1.13 -19.62
C GLN A 677 14.40 -0.88 -18.12
N GLU A 678 14.52 0.37 -17.68
CA GLU A 678 14.46 0.75 -16.26
C GLU A 678 13.59 1.99 -16.04
N VAL A 679 13.01 2.09 -14.84
CA VAL A 679 12.41 3.34 -14.35
C VAL A 679 13.54 4.31 -13.98
N VAL A 680 13.44 5.53 -14.46
CA VAL A 680 14.47 6.57 -14.24
C VAL A 680 13.99 7.74 -13.39
N ALA A 681 12.68 7.87 -13.19
CA ALA A 681 12.10 8.83 -12.25
C ALA A 681 10.66 8.44 -11.88
N ASN A 682 10.25 8.80 -10.66
CA ASN A 682 8.85 8.83 -10.26
C ASN A 682 8.54 10.22 -9.70
N TYR A 683 7.61 10.92 -10.33
CA TYR A 683 7.26 12.28 -9.95
C TYR A 683 5.96 12.33 -9.18
N VAL A 684 5.95 13.00 -8.03
CA VAL A 684 4.72 13.28 -7.26
C VAL A 684 4.07 14.52 -7.85
N ILE A 685 2.81 14.40 -8.26
CA ILE A 685 2.00 15.53 -8.72
C ILE A 685 1.18 16.04 -7.53
N GLU A 686 1.35 17.32 -7.19
CA GLU A 686 0.60 17.91 -6.10
C GLU A 686 -0.88 18.07 -6.46
N GLY A 687 -1.74 17.61 -5.57
CA GLY A 687 -3.18 17.58 -5.79
C GLY A 687 -3.81 16.37 -5.10
N ASN A 688 -4.26 16.54 -3.87
CA ASN A 688 -4.97 15.46 -3.18
C ASN A 688 -6.47 15.56 -3.47
N VAL A 689 -6.97 14.62 -4.27
CA VAL A 689 -8.41 14.48 -4.54
C VAL A 689 -8.78 13.03 -4.34
N SER A 690 -9.62 12.75 -3.35
CA SER A 690 -10.02 11.37 -3.01
C SER A 690 -11.49 11.15 -3.34
N PRO A 691 -11.88 9.95 -3.82
CA PRO A 691 -11.09 8.89 -4.49
C PRO A 691 -10.95 9.09 -6.02
N ILE A 692 -9.80 8.70 -6.61
CA ILE A 692 -9.52 8.78 -8.06
C ILE A 692 -9.93 7.49 -8.77
N MET A 693 -10.95 7.58 -9.62
CA MET A 693 -11.62 6.44 -10.26
C MET A 693 -10.93 5.95 -11.52
N SER A 694 -10.48 6.87 -12.37
CA SER A 694 -9.94 6.55 -13.69
C SER A 694 -9.13 7.69 -14.29
N PHE A 695 -8.34 7.37 -15.31
CA PHE A 695 -7.72 8.32 -16.22
C PHE A 695 -8.36 8.27 -17.61
N GLY A 696 -8.00 9.24 -18.44
CA GLY A 696 -8.45 9.41 -19.81
C GLY A 696 -7.62 10.47 -20.54
N GLU A 697 -7.91 10.69 -21.81
CA GLU A 697 -7.25 11.72 -22.63
C GLU A 697 -8.24 12.35 -23.64
N ASP A 698 -7.94 13.58 -24.06
CA ASP A 698 -8.58 14.21 -25.21
C ASP A 698 -7.86 13.84 -26.53
N GLU A 699 -8.39 14.36 -27.64
CA GLU A 699 -7.87 14.08 -28.98
C GLU A 699 -6.47 14.68 -29.23
N GLN A 700 -6.02 15.61 -28.38
CA GLN A 700 -4.67 16.17 -28.43
C GLN A 700 -3.68 15.46 -27.51
N GLY A 701 -4.13 14.44 -26.76
CA GLY A 701 -3.32 13.68 -25.81
C GLY A 701 -3.17 14.36 -24.46
N GLU A 702 -3.95 15.40 -24.17
CA GLU A 702 -3.98 16.00 -22.84
C GLU A 702 -4.73 15.06 -21.89
N ALA A 703 -4.16 14.84 -20.70
CA ALA A 703 -4.67 13.86 -19.76
C ALA A 703 -5.75 14.45 -18.85
N TYR A 704 -6.68 13.57 -18.47
CA TYR A 704 -7.74 13.82 -17.52
C TYR A 704 -7.81 12.67 -16.51
N TYR A 705 -8.34 12.96 -15.33
CA TYR A 705 -8.78 11.91 -14.41
C TYR A 705 -10.14 12.25 -13.79
N THR A 706 -10.81 11.21 -13.32
CA THR A 706 -12.16 11.27 -12.76
C THR A 706 -12.16 10.88 -11.30
N THR A 707 -13.12 11.41 -10.53
CA THR A 707 -13.30 11.05 -9.12
C THR A 707 -14.65 10.40 -8.88
N ASP A 708 -14.75 9.66 -7.77
CA ASP A 708 -16.01 9.01 -7.36
C ASP A 708 -17.15 10.02 -7.17
N GLY A 709 -16.81 11.26 -6.76
CA GLY A 709 -17.74 12.37 -6.56
C GLY A 709 -18.25 13.05 -7.84
N GLY A 710 -17.97 12.46 -9.01
CA GLY A 710 -18.45 12.91 -10.31
C GLY A 710 -17.76 14.15 -10.87
N LEU A 711 -16.51 14.38 -10.44
CA LEU A 711 -15.70 15.50 -10.90
C LEU A 711 -14.65 15.03 -11.90
N ILE A 712 -14.30 15.93 -12.83
CA ILE A 712 -13.26 15.73 -13.84
C ILE A 712 -12.15 16.74 -13.58
N TYR A 713 -10.92 16.29 -13.69
CA TYR A 713 -9.71 17.09 -13.52
C TYR A 713 -8.79 16.91 -14.72
N THR A 714 -7.98 17.94 -15.00
CA THR A 714 -6.84 17.90 -15.91
C THR A 714 -5.57 18.33 -15.15
N PHE A 715 -4.46 18.43 -15.87
CA PHE A 715 -3.16 18.83 -15.32
C PHE A 715 -2.74 20.18 -15.89
N ARG A 716 -2.09 21.00 -15.06
CA ARG A 716 -1.55 22.30 -15.47
C ARG A 716 -0.18 22.56 -14.84
N GLN A 717 0.53 23.54 -15.40
CA GLN A 717 1.76 24.06 -14.81
C GLN A 717 1.45 24.69 -13.45
N ALA A 718 2.27 24.43 -12.42
CA ALA A 718 2.04 25.02 -11.11
C ALA A 718 2.36 26.52 -11.09
N ASP A 719 1.57 27.29 -10.34
CA ASP A 719 1.82 28.71 -10.11
C ASP A 719 2.97 28.91 -9.10
N LYS A 720 4.09 29.50 -9.54
CA LYS A 720 5.28 29.76 -8.70
C LYS A 720 5.13 30.92 -7.72
#